data_AF-A0A538MAJ0-F1
#
_entry.id   AF-A0A538MAJ0-F1
#
_cell.length_a   1.000
_cell.length_b   1.000
_cell.length_c   1.000
_cell.angle_alpha   90.00
_cell.angle_beta   90.00
_cell.angle_gamma   90.00
#
_symmetry.space_group_name_H-M   'P 1'
#
loop_
_entity.id
_entity.type
_entity.pdbx_description
1 polymer ?
#
loop_
_entity_poly.entity_id
_entity_poly.type
_entity_poly.pdbx_seq_one_letter_code
_entity_poly.pdbx_strand_id
1 'polypeptide(L)'
;MFEIGNSLREARYRQQLELSEVEQATKIRARYLQALEEESFDALPAQTYVKGFLRTYADYLGLDGQLYVDEFNSRYSDGGEEPREPVVIQLRRARQHEHADPEPRPDADGAHEVEAEDAQGRRCARTRGEDALLRRLHRRELLDGGAELLRERPHALRRHPAAAPVSALRRPPALDRLRQPGQRAGVGERAGGDDPRRRPHGGCAGHAARGQPGAEDRLTRPRGVVVVTGSELVRGERTDRNGPFLAAELLRLGIEPARIAIVGDGAAELEAALREGLEADLCVVSGGLGPTHDDRTVQMLARAAGLELAVDPELEAEIEGFSRRIAERLKRPYGDFAEGVRKQATLPAGALVIGVAGTAPGLVLGRNGSAVVVLPGPPPELQRLWPAALESAPVRAVLSRARVPDRRALRFYGASESTVARALAEAGGEADGLTATICAREFEIHVDLVAEKDARESADRLASALRERLGEYLFAEDERPVEALVLDSARELGLTVATAESCTGGLVAARLTSVPGSSDVFRGGIVAYANDVKAAEVGVPEELLARHGAVSPEVAQALAAGARERLGADVGIGVSGIAGPGGGTPEKPVGRVYLHAEGPRSGLARELDLGGDRAAVRARATAAALHLARALLAQIRDKGA
;
A
#
# COMPACT_ATOMS: atom_id res chain seq x y z
N MET A 1 5.58 -20.17 -46.95
CA MET A 1 5.39 -19.03 -46.02
C MET A 1 5.27 -19.64 -44.64
N PHE A 2 6.09 -19.24 -43.67
CA PHE A 2 6.16 -19.90 -42.36
C PHE A 2 4.95 -19.52 -41.51
N GLU A 3 3.88 -20.31 -41.49
CA GLU A 3 2.69 -20.00 -40.69
C GLU A 3 2.96 -20.31 -39.22
N ILE A 4 3.08 -19.26 -38.42
CA ILE A 4 3.41 -19.29 -36.99
C ILE A 4 2.39 -20.16 -36.26
N GLY A 5 1.10 -19.88 -36.46
CA GLY A 5 0.03 -20.53 -35.73
C GLY A 5 -0.12 -22.00 -36.10
N ASN A 6 -0.09 -22.32 -37.40
CA ASN A 6 -0.20 -23.69 -37.88
C ASN A 6 1.00 -24.55 -37.44
N SER A 7 2.21 -24.01 -37.49
CA SER A 7 3.43 -24.72 -37.07
C SER A 7 3.43 -25.04 -35.56
N LEU A 8 2.97 -24.11 -34.71
CA LEU A 8 2.81 -24.35 -33.26
C LEU A 8 1.76 -25.43 -33.00
N ARG A 9 0.60 -25.36 -33.67
CA ARG A 9 -0.48 -26.34 -33.54
C ARG A 9 -0.04 -27.74 -33.94
N GLU A 10 0.64 -27.88 -35.08
CA GLU A 10 1.14 -29.16 -35.54
C GLU A 10 2.19 -29.74 -34.59
N ALA A 11 3.12 -28.92 -34.09
CA ALA A 11 4.13 -29.36 -33.13
C ALA A 11 3.51 -29.85 -31.82
N ARG A 12 2.45 -29.18 -31.35
CA ARG A 12 1.66 -29.63 -30.19
C ARG A 12 0.94 -30.95 -30.46
N TYR A 13 0.26 -31.09 -31.60
CA TYR A 13 -0.45 -32.31 -31.96
C TYR A 13 0.48 -33.51 -32.19
N ARG A 14 1.67 -33.31 -32.75
CA ARG A 14 2.69 -34.38 -32.87
C ARG A 14 3.12 -34.93 -31.51
N GLN A 15 3.10 -34.09 -30.48
CA GLN A 15 3.42 -34.46 -29.11
C GLN A 15 2.20 -34.92 -28.31
N GLN A 16 1.01 -34.96 -28.92
CA GLN A 16 -0.26 -35.34 -28.28
C GLN A 16 -0.59 -34.53 -27.03
N LEU A 17 -0.20 -33.25 -27.02
CA LEU A 17 -0.40 -32.35 -25.88
C LEU A 17 -1.73 -31.59 -25.99
N GLU A 18 -2.48 -31.55 -24.90
CA GLU A 18 -3.64 -30.67 -24.76
C GLU A 18 -3.20 -29.25 -24.35
N LEU A 19 -3.94 -28.23 -24.77
CA LEU A 19 -3.62 -26.83 -24.41
C LEU A 19 -3.61 -26.59 -22.89
N SER A 20 -4.36 -27.38 -22.12
CA SER A 20 -4.36 -27.35 -20.66
C SER A 20 -3.03 -27.82 -20.05
N GLU A 21 -2.36 -28.78 -20.68
CA GLU A 21 -1.05 -29.28 -20.26
C GLU A 21 0.05 -28.26 -20.57
N VAL A 22 -0.02 -27.65 -21.75
CA VAL A 22 0.86 -26.55 -22.13
C VAL A 22 0.66 -25.34 -21.20
N GLU A 23 -0.59 -25.02 -20.82
CA GLU A 23 -0.89 -23.94 -19.86
C GLU A 23 -0.24 -24.22 -18.50
N GLN A 24 -0.30 -25.45 -18.02
CA GLN A 24 0.32 -25.83 -16.75
C GLN A 24 1.83 -25.71 -16.79
N ALA A 25 2.48 -26.06 -17.90
CA ALA A 25 3.93 -26.02 -18.05
C ALA A 25 4.48 -24.60 -18.30
N THR A 26 3.87 -23.87 -19.23
CA THR A 26 4.35 -22.55 -19.67
C THR A 26 3.80 -21.40 -18.84
N LYS A 27 2.74 -21.64 -18.06
CA LYS A 27 1.93 -20.63 -17.34
C LYS A 27 1.23 -19.62 -18.27
N ILE A 28 1.20 -19.89 -19.57
CA ILE A 28 0.42 -19.12 -20.55
C ILE A 28 -0.98 -19.71 -20.60
N ARG A 29 -2.02 -18.89 -20.36
CA ARG A 29 -3.42 -19.36 -20.39
C ARG A 29 -3.76 -20.08 -21.69
N ALA A 30 -4.51 -21.18 -21.65
CA ALA A 30 -4.90 -21.95 -22.83
C ALA A 30 -5.56 -21.10 -23.92
N ARG A 31 -6.38 -20.11 -23.54
CA ARG A 31 -6.98 -19.14 -24.48
C ARG A 31 -5.95 -18.30 -25.25
N TYR A 32 -4.80 -18.02 -24.66
CA TYR A 32 -3.72 -17.26 -25.32
C TYR A 32 -2.85 -18.16 -26.18
N LEU A 33 -2.60 -19.41 -25.75
CA LEU A 33 -1.97 -20.43 -26.58
C LEU A 33 -2.81 -20.73 -27.83
N GLN A 34 -4.14 -20.82 -27.67
CA GLN A 34 -5.08 -20.94 -28.77
C GLN A 34 -5.02 -19.73 -29.70
N ALA A 35 -5.01 -18.50 -29.15
CA ALA A 35 -4.88 -17.29 -29.95
C ALA A 35 -3.57 -17.23 -30.75
N LEU A 36 -2.46 -17.77 -30.22
CA LEU A 36 -1.20 -17.91 -30.96
C LEU A 36 -1.30 -18.93 -32.09
N GLU A 37 -1.96 -20.07 -31.88
CA GLU A 37 -2.20 -21.08 -32.92
C GLU A 37 -3.16 -20.58 -34.03
N GLU A 38 -4.03 -19.64 -33.70
CA GLU A 38 -4.99 -19.01 -34.61
C GLU A 38 -4.45 -17.69 -35.21
N GLU A 39 -3.21 -17.31 -34.90
CA GLU A 39 -2.58 -16.01 -35.27
C GLU A 39 -3.44 -14.79 -34.93
N SER A 40 -4.32 -14.91 -33.93
CA SER A 40 -5.22 -13.86 -33.45
C SER A 40 -4.52 -13.00 -32.40
N PHE A 41 -3.46 -12.31 -32.81
CA PHE A 41 -2.57 -11.58 -31.89
C PHE A 41 -3.25 -10.40 -31.17
N ASP A 42 -4.33 -9.85 -31.72
CA ASP A 42 -5.13 -8.78 -31.10
C ASP A 42 -5.92 -9.24 -29.86
N ALA A 43 -6.12 -10.56 -29.69
CA ALA A 43 -6.76 -11.13 -28.51
C ALA A 43 -5.82 -11.25 -27.29
N LEU A 44 -4.54 -10.86 -27.45
CA LEU A 44 -3.51 -10.93 -26.42
C LEU A 44 -3.45 -9.61 -25.61
N PRO A 45 -3.07 -9.64 -24.32
CA PRO A 45 -3.18 -8.47 -23.43
C PRO A 45 -2.40 -7.22 -23.85
N ALA A 46 -1.25 -7.36 -24.52
CA ALA A 46 -0.49 -6.30 -25.17
C ALA A 46 0.53 -6.89 -26.17
N GLN A 47 0.95 -6.13 -27.19
CA GLN A 47 1.90 -6.59 -28.22
C GLN A 47 3.25 -7.09 -27.65
N THR A 48 3.70 -6.52 -26.52
CA THR A 48 4.93 -6.93 -25.83
C THR A 48 4.87 -8.36 -25.29
N TYR A 49 3.68 -8.85 -24.92
CA TYR A 49 3.49 -10.23 -24.45
C TYR A 49 3.50 -11.25 -25.59
N VAL A 50 3.17 -10.84 -26.81
CA VAL A 50 3.10 -11.74 -27.98
C VAL A 50 4.45 -12.41 -28.23
N LYS A 51 5.52 -11.61 -28.26
CA LYS A 51 6.89 -12.11 -28.48
C LYS A 51 7.34 -13.07 -27.37
N GLY A 52 7.01 -12.72 -26.12
CA GLY A 52 7.32 -13.56 -24.96
C GLY A 52 6.57 -14.89 -24.98
N PHE A 53 5.29 -14.88 -25.33
CA PHE A 53 4.48 -16.09 -25.41
C PHE A 53 4.84 -16.97 -26.61
N LEU A 54 5.13 -16.38 -27.77
CA LEU A 54 5.61 -17.11 -28.95
C LEU A 54 6.91 -17.85 -28.64
N ARG A 55 7.90 -17.16 -28.07
CA ARG A 55 9.17 -17.77 -27.69
C ARG A 55 8.97 -18.91 -26.69
N THR A 56 8.27 -18.64 -25.59
CA THR A 56 8.05 -19.61 -24.51
C THR A 56 7.28 -20.85 -25.01
N TYR A 57 6.28 -20.65 -25.87
CA TYR A 57 5.48 -21.76 -26.39
C TYR A 57 6.25 -22.58 -27.43
N ALA A 58 6.96 -21.93 -28.35
CA ALA A 58 7.80 -22.60 -29.35
C ALA A 58 8.93 -23.39 -28.67
N ASP A 59 9.64 -22.80 -27.72
CA ASP A 59 10.71 -23.47 -26.96
C ASP A 59 10.18 -24.69 -26.19
N TYR A 60 9.00 -24.57 -25.58
CA TYR A 60 8.33 -25.68 -24.89
C TYR A 60 7.99 -26.84 -25.85
N LEU A 61 7.61 -26.54 -27.09
CA LEU A 61 7.34 -27.53 -28.12
C LEU A 61 8.62 -28.07 -28.79
N GLY A 62 9.82 -27.68 -28.33
CA GLY A 62 11.10 -28.12 -28.90
C GLY A 62 11.41 -27.47 -30.25
N LEU A 63 10.83 -26.31 -30.53
CA LEU A 63 11.06 -25.50 -31.72
C LEU A 63 12.01 -24.34 -31.37
N ASP A 64 12.58 -23.68 -32.38
CA ASP A 64 13.42 -22.49 -32.18
C ASP A 64 12.55 -21.26 -31.92
N GLY A 65 12.35 -20.87 -30.65
CA GLY A 65 11.51 -19.74 -30.30
C GLY A 65 11.98 -18.38 -30.83
N GLN A 66 13.26 -18.21 -31.18
CA GLN A 66 13.74 -16.97 -31.77
C GLN A 66 13.27 -16.84 -33.23
N LEU A 67 13.23 -17.94 -33.98
CA LEU A 67 12.68 -17.96 -35.35
C LEU A 67 11.22 -17.47 -35.40
N TYR A 68 10.39 -17.88 -34.43
CA TYR A 68 8.98 -17.46 -34.38
C TYR A 68 8.82 -15.98 -34.03
N VAL A 69 9.69 -15.46 -33.15
CA VAL A 69 9.70 -14.03 -32.82
C VAL A 69 10.16 -13.19 -34.02
N ASP A 70 11.16 -13.66 -34.76
CA ASP A 70 11.68 -12.97 -35.94
C ASP A 70 10.65 -12.96 -37.07
N GLU A 71 9.95 -14.06 -37.33
CA GLU A 71 8.84 -14.09 -38.29
C GLU A 71 7.71 -13.15 -37.86
N PHE A 72 7.33 -13.15 -36.58
CA PHE A 72 6.31 -12.25 -36.06
C PHE A 72 6.72 -10.78 -36.26
N ASN A 73 7.97 -10.43 -35.99
CA ASN A 73 8.48 -9.09 -36.22
C ASN A 73 8.44 -8.71 -37.70
N SER A 74 8.85 -9.62 -38.59
CA SER A 74 8.86 -9.38 -40.04
C SER A 74 7.46 -9.14 -40.62
N ARG A 75 6.41 -9.66 -39.98
CA ARG A 75 5.02 -9.53 -40.48
C ARG A 75 4.22 -8.42 -39.82
N TYR A 76 4.51 -8.13 -38.55
CA TYR A 76 3.65 -7.30 -37.71
C TYR A 76 4.38 -6.09 -37.09
N SER A 77 5.68 -5.89 -37.31
CA SER A 77 6.44 -4.74 -36.78
C SER A 77 6.68 -3.58 -37.75
N ASP A 78 5.98 -3.51 -38.89
CA ASP A 78 5.91 -2.27 -39.70
C ASP A 78 4.81 -1.35 -39.15
N GLY A 79 5.19 -0.59 -38.12
CA GLY A 79 4.39 0.44 -37.48
C GLY A 79 5.31 1.27 -36.58
N GLY A 80 6.17 2.07 -37.21
CA GLY A 80 7.12 2.93 -36.54
C GLY A 80 6.46 3.85 -35.50
N GLU A 81 7.04 3.90 -34.31
CA GLU A 81 6.80 4.97 -33.35
C GLU A 81 7.40 6.27 -33.90
N GLU A 82 6.59 7.11 -34.53
CA GLU A 82 6.84 8.55 -34.45
C GLU A 82 6.56 9.00 -33.00
N PRO A 83 7.42 9.87 -32.42
CA PRO A 83 7.22 10.34 -31.06
C PRO A 83 5.95 11.21 -31.03
N ARG A 84 4.88 10.65 -30.47
CA ARG A 84 3.68 11.43 -30.15
C ARG A 84 4.03 12.41 -29.05
N GLU A 85 3.96 13.71 -29.38
CA GLU A 85 4.03 14.78 -28.37
C GLU A 85 3.02 14.53 -27.24
N PRO A 86 3.35 14.91 -26.00
CA PRO A 86 2.46 14.71 -24.87
C PRO A 86 1.14 15.43 -25.10
N VAL A 87 0.04 14.69 -25.07
CA VAL A 87 -1.32 15.24 -25.08
C VAL A 87 -1.49 16.05 -23.79
N VAL A 88 -1.40 17.37 -23.90
CA VAL A 88 -1.83 18.31 -22.86
C VAL A 88 -3.36 18.26 -22.82
N ILE A 89 -3.92 17.60 -21.80
CA ILE A 89 -5.35 17.70 -21.49
C ILE A 89 -5.58 19.09 -20.90
N GLN A 90 -5.90 20.07 -21.76
CA GLN A 90 -6.50 21.31 -21.30
C GLN A 90 -7.97 21.05 -20.95
N LEU A 91 -8.28 21.03 -19.66
CA LEU A 91 -9.65 21.13 -19.16
C LEU A 91 -10.27 22.45 -19.65
N ARG A 92 -11.01 22.39 -20.76
CA ARG A 92 -11.86 23.51 -21.19
C ARG A 92 -13.08 23.58 -20.28
N ARG A 93 -13.11 24.65 -19.48
CA ARG A 93 -14.29 25.14 -18.76
C ARG A 93 -15.50 25.15 -19.71
N ALA A 94 -16.59 24.53 -19.29
CA ALA A 94 -17.89 24.71 -19.92
C ALA A 94 -18.26 26.20 -19.84
N ARG A 95 -18.25 26.89 -20.98
CA ARG A 95 -18.94 28.17 -21.16
C ARG A 95 -20.07 27.96 -22.15
N GLN A 96 -21.21 28.45 -21.69
CA GLN A 96 -22.47 28.72 -22.38
C GLN A 96 -22.23 29.16 -23.82
N HIS A 97 -23.03 28.67 -24.77
CA HIS A 97 -23.29 29.43 -25.98
C HIS A 97 -24.74 29.34 -26.46
N GLU A 98 -25.21 30.54 -26.76
CA GLU A 98 -26.47 30.96 -27.36
C GLU A 98 -26.60 30.51 -28.83
N HIS A 99 -27.84 30.55 -29.28
CA HIS A 99 -28.33 30.38 -30.66
C HIS A 99 -27.56 31.14 -31.75
N ALA A 100 -27.41 30.48 -32.91
CA ALA A 100 -27.65 31.08 -34.22
C ALA A 100 -27.83 29.97 -35.28
N ASP A 101 -28.87 30.13 -36.11
CA ASP A 101 -29.29 29.23 -37.21
C ASP A 101 -28.26 29.05 -38.33
N PRO A 102 -28.43 27.99 -39.13
CA PRO A 102 -28.36 28.18 -40.58
C PRO A 102 -29.55 27.58 -41.33
N GLU A 103 -30.00 28.33 -42.33
CA GLU A 103 -31.06 28.03 -43.30
C GLU A 103 -30.50 27.22 -44.53
N PRO A 104 -31.30 26.80 -45.54
CA PRO A 104 -31.74 25.40 -45.68
C PRO A 104 -31.45 24.80 -47.09
N ARG A 105 -31.88 23.53 -47.33
CA ARG A 105 -32.41 22.91 -48.58
C ARG A 105 -32.20 21.38 -48.59
N PRO A 106 -32.91 20.59 -49.44
CA PRO A 106 -34.33 20.63 -49.77
C PRO A 106 -35.01 19.22 -49.71
N ASP A 107 -36.32 19.26 -49.89
CA ASP A 107 -37.37 18.23 -49.94
C ASP A 107 -37.03 16.84 -50.51
N ALA A 108 -37.60 15.80 -49.87
CA ALA A 108 -38.20 14.64 -50.53
C ALA A 108 -39.19 13.90 -49.60
N ASP A 109 -40.44 13.92 -50.03
CA ASP A 109 -41.62 13.10 -49.75
C ASP A 109 -41.52 11.82 -48.89
N GLY A 110 -42.58 11.59 -48.10
CA GLY A 110 -42.94 10.24 -47.63
C GLY A 110 -43.90 10.23 -46.44
N ALA A 111 -45.20 10.25 -46.74
CA ALA A 111 -46.33 10.19 -45.81
C ALA A 111 -46.28 9.01 -44.81
N HIS A 112 -46.82 9.21 -43.60
CA HIS A 112 -48.09 8.60 -43.17
C HIS A 112 -48.56 9.17 -41.82
N GLU A 113 -49.84 9.53 -41.83
CA GLU A 113 -50.69 10.02 -40.74
C GLU A 113 -50.85 8.98 -39.62
N VAL A 114 -51.15 9.43 -38.39
CA VAL A 114 -52.49 9.34 -37.77
C VAL A 114 -52.39 9.77 -36.30
N GLU A 115 -52.95 10.96 -36.08
CA GLU A 115 -53.91 11.37 -35.03
C GLU A 115 -53.59 11.36 -33.53
N ALA A 116 -53.78 12.58 -32.99
CA ALA A 116 -54.66 12.93 -31.86
C ALA A 116 -54.15 12.67 -30.43
N GLU A 117 -54.34 13.55 -29.46
CA GLU A 117 -54.78 14.95 -29.39
C GLU A 117 -54.53 15.38 -27.93
N ASP A 118 -54.09 16.63 -27.78
CA ASP A 118 -54.40 17.59 -26.73
C ASP A 118 -54.88 17.15 -25.33
N ALA A 119 -54.30 17.80 -24.30
CA ALA A 119 -55.01 18.93 -23.69
C ALA A 119 -54.17 19.69 -22.64
N GLN A 120 -53.97 20.97 -22.98
CA GLN A 120 -54.06 22.12 -22.07
C GLN A 120 -52.88 22.41 -21.14
N GLY A 121 -51.99 23.23 -21.67
CA GLY A 121 -51.08 24.04 -20.88
C GLY A 121 -51.75 25.20 -20.13
N ARG A 122 -51.11 25.61 -19.04
CA ARG A 122 -50.91 27.02 -18.68
C ARG A 122 -49.49 27.19 -18.16
N ARG A 123 -48.76 28.13 -18.77
CA ARG A 123 -47.46 28.64 -18.30
C ARG A 123 -47.71 29.63 -17.16
N CYS A 124 -46.89 29.61 -16.10
CA CYS A 124 -45.97 30.71 -15.79
C CYS A 124 -45.05 30.42 -14.59
N ALA A 125 -43.86 31.03 -14.67
CA ALA A 125 -42.94 31.44 -13.59
C ALA A 125 -42.01 30.41 -12.92
N ARG A 126 -40.73 30.55 -13.30
CA ARG A 126 -39.51 30.05 -12.65
C ARG A 126 -39.45 30.42 -11.15
N THR A 127 -38.90 29.54 -10.32
CA THR A 127 -37.83 29.86 -9.35
C THR A 127 -37.10 28.60 -8.90
N ARG A 128 -35.81 28.79 -8.62
CA ARG A 128 -34.77 27.82 -8.24
C ARG A 128 -35.04 27.18 -6.88
N GLY A 129 -34.65 25.92 -6.69
CA GLY A 129 -34.56 25.31 -5.35
C GLY A 129 -34.42 23.78 -5.36
N GLU A 130 -33.38 23.23 -5.99
CA GLU A 130 -32.98 21.83 -5.77
C GLU A 130 -31.93 21.79 -4.66
N ASP A 131 -32.40 21.75 -3.42
CA ASP A 131 -31.58 21.35 -2.27
C ASP A 131 -32.48 20.95 -1.09
N ALA A 132 -33.30 19.90 -1.28
CA ALA A 132 -34.08 19.28 -0.19
C ALA A 132 -34.68 17.93 -0.61
N LEU A 133 -33.87 16.88 -0.76
CA LEU A 133 -34.40 15.51 -0.85
C LEU A 133 -33.48 14.46 -0.20
N LEU A 134 -33.10 14.71 1.05
CA LEU A 134 -32.50 13.70 1.93
C LEU A 134 -32.93 13.92 3.40
N ARG A 135 -34.22 14.21 3.63
CA ARG A 135 -34.80 14.15 4.99
C ARG A 135 -36.21 13.57 4.98
N ARG A 136 -36.33 12.47 5.73
CA ARG A 136 -37.53 11.83 6.31
C ARG A 136 -38.08 10.62 5.56
N LEU A 137 -38.54 9.68 6.41
CA LEU A 137 -39.27 8.42 6.19
C LEU A 137 -38.31 7.20 6.22
N HIS A 138 -38.32 6.29 7.20
CA HIS A 138 -39.39 5.82 8.10
C HIS A 138 -38.87 5.39 9.49
N ARG A 139 -39.58 5.83 10.54
CA ARG A 139 -39.72 5.16 11.82
C ARG A 139 -41.09 4.48 11.77
N ARG A 140 -41.18 3.15 11.90
CA ARG A 140 -42.39 2.48 12.37
C ARG A 140 -42.04 1.16 13.05
N GLU A 141 -42.58 1.03 14.25
CA GLU A 141 -42.44 -0.03 15.22
C GLU A 141 -42.98 -1.37 14.71
N LEU A 142 -42.40 -2.47 15.19
CA LEU A 142 -43.10 -3.73 15.45
C LEU A 142 -42.35 -4.44 16.60
N LEU A 143 -42.90 -4.32 17.81
CA LEU A 143 -42.70 -5.22 18.93
C LEU A 143 -43.89 -6.18 18.96
N ASP A 144 -43.65 -7.48 18.97
CA ASP A 144 -44.13 -8.44 19.97
C ASP A 144 -44.04 -9.88 19.47
N GLY A 145 -43.60 -10.78 20.35
CA GLY A 145 -43.61 -12.22 20.12
C GLY A 145 -42.51 -12.97 20.87
N GLY A 146 -42.52 -12.90 22.20
CA GLY A 146 -41.71 -13.80 23.03
C GLY A 146 -42.27 -15.22 23.04
N ALA A 147 -41.38 -16.21 23.18
CA ALA A 147 -41.69 -17.48 23.83
C ALA A 147 -40.39 -18.10 24.37
N GLU A 148 -40.38 -18.29 25.68
CA GLU A 148 -39.46 -19.14 26.43
C GLU A 148 -39.43 -20.56 25.87
N LEU A 149 -38.27 -21.23 25.94
CA LEU A 149 -38.19 -22.66 26.26
C LEU A 149 -36.76 -23.02 26.67
N LEU A 150 -36.56 -23.04 27.98
CA LEU A 150 -35.56 -23.87 28.66
C LEU A 150 -35.85 -25.35 28.34
N ARG A 151 -34.91 -26.08 27.72
CA ARG A 151 -34.66 -27.50 28.03
C ARG A 151 -33.19 -27.87 27.84
N GLU A 152 -32.70 -28.49 28.90
CA GLU A 152 -31.43 -29.17 29.09
C GLU A 152 -31.11 -30.17 27.97
N ARG A 153 -29.81 -30.37 27.68
CA ARG A 153 -29.13 -31.67 27.88
C ARG A 153 -27.61 -31.62 27.61
N PRO A 154 -26.86 -32.57 28.19
CA PRO A 154 -25.41 -32.49 28.42
C PRO A 154 -24.61 -33.04 27.23
N HIS A 155 -23.32 -32.74 27.14
CA HIS A 155 -22.27 -33.77 27.03
C HIS A 155 -20.87 -33.18 27.19
N ALA A 156 -20.05 -33.96 27.88
CA ALA A 156 -18.74 -33.66 28.42
C ALA A 156 -17.67 -33.43 27.33
N LEU A 157 -16.90 -32.35 27.49
CA LEU A 157 -15.56 -32.26 26.90
C LEU A 157 -14.53 -32.60 27.98
N ARG A 158 -13.79 -33.68 27.72
CA ARG A 158 -12.65 -34.15 28.52
C ARG A 158 -11.61 -33.04 28.65
N ARG A 159 -11.30 -32.66 29.89
CA ARG A 159 -10.12 -31.87 30.24
C ARG A 159 -8.86 -32.74 30.10
N HIS A 160 -7.86 -32.27 29.37
CA HIS A 160 -6.47 -32.69 29.56
C HIS A 160 -5.70 -31.58 30.30
N PRO A 161 -4.68 -31.92 31.10
CA PRO A 161 -4.27 -31.14 32.25
C PRO A 161 -3.24 -30.05 31.94
N ALA A 162 -3.27 -29.05 32.82
CA ALA A 162 -2.38 -27.92 33.03
C ALA A 162 -0.93 -28.09 32.54
N ALA A 163 -0.50 -27.16 31.68
CA ALA A 163 0.90 -26.76 31.56
C ALA A 163 1.19 -25.64 32.56
N ALA A 164 2.28 -25.79 33.30
CA ALA A 164 2.73 -24.91 34.37
C ALA A 164 3.04 -23.46 33.90
N PRO A 165 2.95 -22.45 34.79
CA PRO A 165 3.24 -21.07 34.45
C PRO A 165 4.74 -20.87 34.20
N VAL A 166 5.08 -20.37 33.01
CA VAL A 166 6.45 -19.91 32.71
C VAL A 166 6.69 -18.60 33.44
N SER A 167 7.76 -18.59 34.21
CA SER A 167 8.28 -17.49 35.02
C SER A 167 8.39 -16.16 34.27
N ALA A 168 7.90 -15.11 34.91
CA ALA A 168 8.03 -13.72 34.52
C ALA A 168 9.50 -13.33 34.29
N LEU A 169 9.86 -13.02 33.04
CA LEU A 169 11.09 -12.29 32.72
C LEU A 169 10.89 -10.81 33.03
N ARG A 170 11.64 -10.33 34.01
CA ARG A 170 11.74 -8.92 34.42
C ARG A 170 12.17 -8.05 33.24
N ARG A 171 11.38 -7.03 32.91
CA ARG A 171 11.80 -5.90 32.06
C ARG A 171 12.81 -5.03 32.83
N PRO A 172 13.92 -4.58 32.22
CA PRO A 172 14.76 -3.52 32.80
C PRO A 172 14.07 -2.15 32.68
N PRO A 173 14.24 -1.23 33.65
CA PRO A 173 13.64 0.10 33.62
C PRO A 173 14.62 1.11 33.01
N ALA A 174 14.28 1.76 31.90
CA ALA A 174 14.91 3.02 31.51
C ALA A 174 14.11 3.72 30.40
N LEU A 175 13.59 4.89 30.75
CA LEU A 175 13.31 6.10 29.94
C LEU A 175 11.93 6.70 30.28
N ASP A 176 11.79 7.08 31.55
CA ASP A 176 10.87 8.14 31.96
C ASP A 176 11.71 9.25 32.56
N ARG A 177 11.90 10.33 31.79
CA ARG A 177 12.23 11.70 32.22
C ARG A 177 12.67 12.49 30.99
N LEU A 178 11.73 13.24 30.40
CA LEU A 178 11.97 14.53 29.76
C LEU A 178 10.61 15.16 29.41
N ARG A 179 9.84 15.54 30.44
CA ARG A 179 8.72 16.49 30.33
C ARG A 179 8.55 17.24 31.64
N GLN A 180 9.10 18.44 31.72
CA GLN A 180 8.51 19.58 32.44
C GLN A 180 8.97 20.89 31.79
N PRO A 181 8.06 21.80 31.41
CA PRO A 181 8.38 23.17 31.03
C PRO A 181 8.17 24.15 32.19
N GLY A 182 9.07 25.13 32.31
CA GLY A 182 8.80 26.43 32.94
C GLY A 182 9.63 26.76 34.17
N GLN A 183 10.49 27.77 34.07
CA GLN A 183 10.25 29.10 34.64
C GLN A 183 11.36 30.08 34.25
N ARG A 184 10.95 31.28 33.84
CA ARG A 184 11.81 32.46 33.60
C ARG A 184 12.03 33.22 34.91
N ALA A 185 13.27 33.62 35.15
CA ALA A 185 13.72 34.86 35.81
C ALA A 185 15.22 34.97 35.45
N GLY A 186 15.85 36.07 35.06
CA GLY A 186 15.52 37.48 35.13
C GLY A 186 16.82 38.22 35.51
N VAL A 187 17.29 39.11 34.62
CA VAL A 187 18.19 40.26 34.85
C VAL A 187 19.71 40.01 35.00
N GLY A 188 20.50 40.77 34.22
CA GLY A 188 21.93 40.97 34.52
C GLY A 188 22.86 41.50 33.41
N GLU A 189 22.54 42.66 32.81
CA GLU A 189 23.45 43.77 32.45
C GLU A 189 24.90 43.61 31.86
N ARG A 190 25.17 44.49 30.86
CA ARG A 190 26.45 45.15 30.43
C ARG A 190 27.35 44.40 29.43
N ALA A 191 28.04 45.03 28.47
CA ALA A 191 28.12 46.41 27.96
C ALA A 191 29.07 46.43 26.73
N GLY A 192 28.92 47.44 25.85
CA GLY A 192 29.96 47.96 24.93
C GLY A 192 30.12 47.18 23.62
N GLY A 193 30.13 47.77 22.43
CA GLY A 193 30.39 49.15 22.03
C GLY A 193 31.32 49.12 20.81
N ASP A 194 31.00 49.96 19.83
CA ASP A 194 31.87 50.47 18.75
C ASP A 194 31.95 49.72 17.40
N ASP A 195 31.06 50.18 16.50
CA ASP A 195 31.33 50.45 15.08
C ASP A 195 32.01 51.83 14.95
N PRO A 196 32.95 52.02 14.01
CA PRO A 196 32.66 53.09 13.03
C PRO A 196 33.16 52.82 11.58
N ARG A 197 32.20 52.73 10.66
CA ARG A 197 31.96 53.50 9.41
C ARG A 197 33.11 53.92 8.46
N ARG A 198 32.72 53.87 7.16
CA ARG A 198 33.10 54.69 5.94
C ARG A 198 34.12 54.02 5.00
N ARG A 199 34.02 54.06 3.66
CA ARG A 199 33.14 54.69 2.63
C ARG A 199 33.47 54.05 1.23
N PRO A 200 32.75 54.40 0.14
CA PRO A 200 32.54 53.56 -1.06
C PRO A 200 33.48 53.90 -2.24
N HIS A 201 33.50 53.07 -3.30
CA HIS A 201 33.52 53.47 -4.72
C HIS A 201 33.54 52.27 -5.68
N GLY A 202 32.89 52.45 -6.85
CA GLY A 202 33.33 51.84 -8.11
C GLY A 202 32.43 50.75 -8.69
N GLY A 203 31.46 51.14 -9.52
CA GLY A 203 30.69 50.21 -10.33
C GLY A 203 31.48 49.73 -11.56
N CYS A 204 31.07 48.56 -12.09
CA CYS A 204 31.11 48.27 -13.51
C CYS A 204 30.06 47.20 -13.82
N ALA A 205 29.19 47.51 -14.77
CA ALA A 205 28.12 46.66 -15.27
C ALA A 205 28.68 45.46 -16.07
N GLY A 206 28.00 44.32 -15.98
CA GLY A 206 28.28 43.18 -16.85
C GLY A 206 27.36 42.00 -16.61
N HIS A 207 26.38 41.84 -17.50
CA HIS A 207 25.65 40.61 -17.82
C HIS A 207 24.67 40.04 -16.78
N ALA A 208 23.40 40.42 -16.96
CA ALA A 208 22.24 39.77 -16.38
C ALA A 208 22.07 38.35 -16.94
N ALA A 209 22.58 37.35 -16.21
CA ALA A 209 22.02 36.00 -16.24
C ALA A 209 20.95 35.93 -15.14
N ARG A 210 19.69 35.70 -15.54
CA ARG A 210 18.58 35.47 -14.60
C ARG A 210 18.80 34.14 -13.88
N GLY A 211 19.55 34.17 -12.78
CA GLY A 211 19.52 33.12 -11.77
C GLY A 211 18.21 33.22 -11.00
N GLN A 212 17.40 32.16 -11.00
CA GLN A 212 16.32 32.02 -10.04
C GLN A 212 16.92 32.03 -8.62
N PRO A 213 16.37 32.79 -7.66
CA PRO A 213 16.85 32.77 -6.29
C PRO A 213 16.40 31.47 -5.59
N GLY A 214 17.38 30.67 -5.18
CA GLY A 214 17.40 29.82 -3.98
C GLY A 214 16.14 29.04 -3.60
N ALA A 215 16.06 27.78 -4.04
CA ALA A 215 15.26 26.74 -3.39
C ALA A 215 16.10 25.87 -2.42
N GLU A 216 17.38 26.18 -2.21
CA GLU A 216 18.35 25.30 -1.54
C GLU A 216 18.51 25.52 -0.02
N ASP A 217 17.78 26.45 0.60
CA ASP A 217 17.92 26.72 2.05
C ASP A 217 16.58 26.59 2.82
N ARG A 218 15.73 25.66 2.39
CA ARG A 218 14.33 25.54 2.88
C ARG A 218 14.04 24.37 3.82
N LEU A 219 14.97 23.45 4.03
CA LEU A 219 14.75 22.34 4.97
C LEU A 219 15.51 22.62 6.27
N THR A 220 14.77 22.91 7.34
CA THR A 220 15.33 23.03 8.69
C THR A 220 15.82 21.69 9.27
N ARG A 221 15.60 20.59 8.56
CA ARG A 221 15.93 19.21 8.94
C ARG A 221 16.94 18.59 7.96
N PRO A 222 17.79 17.66 8.43
CA PRO A 222 18.72 16.95 7.56
C PRO A 222 18.01 16.24 6.41
N ARG A 223 18.62 16.27 5.23
CA ARG A 223 18.14 15.59 4.03
C ARG A 223 18.63 14.14 3.99
N GLY A 224 17.71 13.21 3.77
CA GLY A 224 17.97 11.78 3.62
C GLY A 224 17.73 11.29 2.19
N VAL A 225 18.59 10.41 1.68
CA VAL A 225 18.42 9.71 0.40
C VAL A 225 18.52 8.21 0.63
N VAL A 226 17.57 7.46 0.08
CA VAL A 226 17.59 5.99 0.10
C VAL A 226 17.95 5.47 -1.28
N VAL A 227 18.94 4.58 -1.36
CA VAL A 227 19.33 3.87 -2.58
C VAL A 227 19.09 2.39 -2.38
N VAL A 228 18.24 1.78 -3.21
CA VAL A 228 18.00 0.34 -3.20
C VAL A 228 18.55 -0.22 -4.50
N THR A 229 19.40 -1.24 -4.42
CA THR A 229 20.01 -1.86 -5.59
C THR A 229 19.54 -3.31 -5.76
N GLY A 230 19.25 -3.66 -7.01
CA GLY A 230 18.84 -4.99 -7.44
C GLY A 230 18.20 -4.95 -8.82
N SER A 231 18.78 -5.66 -9.79
CA SER A 231 18.24 -5.71 -11.15
C SER A 231 16.82 -6.27 -11.21
N GLU A 232 16.48 -7.20 -10.32
CA GLU A 232 15.16 -7.80 -10.17
C GLU A 232 14.12 -6.80 -9.65
N LEU A 233 14.54 -5.76 -8.92
CA LEU A 233 13.67 -4.68 -8.47
C LEU A 233 13.32 -3.74 -9.64
N VAL A 234 14.32 -3.35 -10.43
CA VAL A 234 14.11 -2.47 -11.59
C VAL A 234 13.32 -3.17 -12.70
N ARG A 235 13.49 -4.50 -12.86
CA ARG A 235 12.70 -5.31 -13.81
C ARG A 235 11.29 -5.63 -13.30
N GLY A 236 10.96 -5.29 -12.07
CA GLY A 236 9.64 -5.55 -11.48
C GLY A 236 9.38 -7.02 -11.13
N GLU A 237 10.42 -7.86 -11.07
CA GLU A 237 10.34 -9.27 -10.66
C GLU A 237 10.10 -9.39 -9.15
N ARG A 238 10.57 -8.40 -8.38
CA ARG A 238 10.31 -8.27 -6.94
C ARG A 238 9.91 -6.84 -6.59
N THR A 239 8.96 -6.70 -5.68
CA THR A 239 8.60 -5.42 -5.10
C THR A 239 9.61 -5.02 -4.03
N ASP A 240 10.12 -3.78 -4.12
CA ASP A 240 10.95 -3.20 -3.07
C ASP A 240 10.17 -3.08 -1.75
N ARG A 241 10.78 -3.59 -0.67
CA ARG A 241 10.26 -3.50 0.71
C ARG A 241 11.17 -2.67 1.62
N ASN A 242 12.37 -2.34 1.17
CA ASN A 242 13.37 -1.65 1.99
C ASN A 242 13.30 -0.15 1.79
N GLY A 243 13.09 0.34 0.57
CA GLY A 243 12.95 1.77 0.29
C GLY A 243 11.85 2.42 1.13
N PRO A 244 10.59 1.92 1.07
CA PRO A 244 9.50 2.42 1.90
C PRO A 244 9.76 2.30 3.42
N PHE A 245 10.37 1.20 3.87
CA PHE A 245 10.73 1.00 5.28
C PHE A 245 11.74 2.06 5.76
N LEU A 246 12.82 2.25 5.01
CA LEU A 246 13.87 3.20 5.34
C LEU A 246 13.36 4.64 5.31
N ALA A 247 12.57 5.01 4.30
CA ALA A 247 11.99 6.35 4.23
C ALA A 247 11.06 6.65 5.41
N ALA A 248 10.25 5.68 5.84
CA ALA A 248 9.42 5.80 7.04
C ALA A 248 10.27 5.97 8.31
N GLU A 249 11.34 5.18 8.46
CA GLU A 249 12.28 5.30 9.59
C GLU A 249 13.01 6.65 9.62
N LEU A 250 13.46 7.15 8.46
CA LEU A 250 14.08 8.48 8.36
C LEU A 250 13.11 9.57 8.85
N LEU A 251 11.86 9.52 8.41
CA LEU A 251 10.84 10.48 8.84
C LEU A 251 10.58 10.40 10.35
N ARG A 252 10.49 9.18 10.91
CA ARG A 252 10.32 8.93 12.36
C ARG A 252 11.48 9.49 13.18
N LEU A 253 12.68 9.49 12.61
CA LEU A 253 13.90 10.04 13.21
C LEU A 253 14.03 11.56 13.02
N GLY A 254 13.14 12.19 12.24
CA GLY A 254 13.18 13.63 11.97
C GLY A 254 14.14 14.04 10.85
N ILE A 255 14.47 13.11 9.96
CA ILE A 255 15.22 13.33 8.73
C ILE A 255 14.20 13.41 7.58
N GLU A 256 14.38 14.34 6.64
CA GLU A 256 13.50 14.40 5.47
C GLU A 256 13.91 13.37 4.41
N PRO A 257 13.10 12.33 4.12
CA PRO A 257 13.35 11.48 2.97
C PRO A 257 13.10 12.25 1.66
N ALA A 258 14.16 12.75 1.03
CA ALA A 258 14.06 13.54 -0.20
C ALA A 258 13.95 12.68 -1.47
N ARG A 259 14.47 11.44 -1.44
CA ARG A 259 14.42 10.53 -2.58
C ARG A 259 14.59 9.07 -2.15
N ILE A 260 13.86 8.19 -2.83
CA ILE A 260 14.16 6.75 -2.91
C ILE A 260 14.55 6.46 -4.36
N ALA A 261 15.75 5.95 -4.58
CA ALA A 261 16.25 5.55 -5.89
C ALA A 261 16.38 4.02 -5.94
N ILE A 262 15.66 3.37 -6.85
CA ILE A 262 15.82 1.93 -7.13
C ILE A 262 16.67 1.81 -8.40
N VAL A 263 17.84 1.19 -8.29
CA VAL A 263 18.82 1.07 -9.37
C VAL A 263 19.22 -0.38 -9.62
N GLY A 264 19.57 -0.70 -10.85
CA GLY A 264 20.09 -2.03 -11.19
C GLY A 264 21.51 -2.22 -10.67
N ASP A 265 22.05 -3.43 -10.82
CA ASP A 265 23.42 -3.78 -10.39
C ASP A 265 24.51 -3.30 -11.38
N GLY A 266 24.10 -2.53 -12.39
CA GLY A 266 24.99 -1.86 -13.31
C GLY A 266 25.90 -0.87 -12.60
N ALA A 267 27.20 -0.93 -12.88
CA ALA A 267 28.19 -0.12 -12.19
C ALA A 267 27.97 1.39 -12.37
N ALA A 268 27.57 1.81 -13.57
CA ALA A 268 27.37 3.23 -13.88
C ALA A 268 26.13 3.79 -13.16
N GLU A 269 25.02 3.04 -13.19
CA GLU A 269 23.77 3.40 -12.56
C GLU A 269 23.90 3.46 -11.04
N LEU A 270 24.54 2.46 -10.44
CA LEU A 270 24.77 2.40 -9.00
C LEU A 270 25.73 3.50 -8.55
N GLU A 271 26.84 3.74 -9.26
CA GLU A 271 27.77 4.82 -8.93
C GLU A 271 27.09 6.20 -9.01
N ALA A 272 26.26 6.44 -10.03
CA ALA A 272 25.53 7.70 -10.17
C ALA A 272 24.55 7.93 -9.00
N ALA A 273 23.78 6.91 -8.61
CA ALA A 273 22.86 7.01 -7.47
C ALA A 273 23.61 7.20 -6.14
N LEU A 274 24.76 6.55 -5.97
CA LEU A 274 25.59 6.73 -4.78
C LEU A 274 26.20 8.13 -4.73
N ARG A 275 26.65 8.69 -5.87
CA ARG A 275 27.12 10.09 -5.93
C ARG A 275 26.05 11.08 -5.50
N GLU A 276 24.81 10.92 -5.97
CA GLU A 276 23.69 11.74 -5.51
C GLU A 276 23.43 11.54 -4.00
N GLY A 277 23.47 10.29 -3.54
CA GLY A 277 23.33 9.96 -2.13
C GLY A 277 24.37 10.65 -1.24
N LEU A 278 25.61 10.76 -1.72
CA LEU A 278 26.72 11.41 -1.00
C LEU A 278 26.53 12.92 -0.81
N GLU A 279 25.62 13.56 -1.56
CA GLU A 279 25.26 14.97 -1.39
C GLU A 279 24.24 15.18 -0.26
N ALA A 280 23.61 14.12 0.25
CA ALA A 280 22.67 14.18 1.36
C ALA A 280 23.38 14.20 2.73
N ASP A 281 22.67 14.65 3.77
CA ASP A 281 23.14 14.53 5.15
C ASP A 281 23.21 13.07 5.60
N LEU A 282 22.26 12.24 5.14
CA LEU A 282 22.27 10.79 5.35
C LEU A 282 21.89 10.04 4.08
N CYS A 283 22.79 9.19 3.59
CA CYS A 283 22.48 8.22 2.55
C CYS A 283 22.31 6.84 3.18
N VAL A 284 21.20 6.16 2.90
CA VAL A 284 21.00 4.76 3.30
C VAL A 284 20.89 3.89 2.06
N VAL A 285 21.80 2.95 1.92
CA VAL A 285 21.91 2.04 0.79
C VAL A 285 21.50 0.64 1.22
N SER A 286 20.73 -0.05 0.39
CA SER A 286 20.26 -1.42 0.62
C SER A 286 20.56 -2.31 -0.59
N GLY A 287 21.27 -3.41 -0.38
CA GLY A 287 21.54 -4.42 -1.41
C GLY A 287 22.97 -4.38 -1.97
N GLY A 288 23.30 -5.37 -2.81
CA GLY A 288 24.61 -5.47 -3.48
C GLY A 288 25.80 -5.73 -2.56
N LEU A 289 25.57 -6.45 -1.44
CA LEU A 289 26.56 -6.79 -0.41
C LEU A 289 26.88 -8.29 -0.34
N GLY A 290 26.28 -9.09 -1.21
CA GLY A 290 26.57 -10.51 -1.29
C GLY A 290 27.97 -10.81 -1.88
N PRO A 291 28.28 -12.10 -2.05
CA PRO A 291 29.57 -12.54 -2.55
C PRO A 291 29.67 -12.55 -4.10
N THR A 292 28.59 -12.33 -4.85
CA THR A 292 28.55 -12.58 -6.30
C THR A 292 28.98 -11.36 -7.11
N HIS A 293 29.34 -11.55 -8.39
CA HIS A 293 29.96 -10.51 -9.23
C HIS A 293 29.09 -9.24 -9.48
N ASP A 294 27.79 -9.36 -9.33
CA ASP A 294 26.77 -8.32 -9.38
C ASP A 294 26.66 -7.53 -8.06
N ASP A 295 27.14 -8.06 -6.94
CA ASP A 295 27.23 -7.31 -5.67
C ASP A 295 28.34 -6.26 -5.70
N ARG A 296 28.00 -5.04 -6.11
CA ARG A 296 29.00 -3.99 -6.40
C ARG A 296 28.92 -2.77 -5.48
N THR A 297 28.02 -2.77 -4.49
CA THR A 297 27.73 -1.58 -3.67
C THR A 297 28.97 -1.03 -2.98
N VAL A 298 29.76 -1.89 -2.33
CA VAL A 298 30.97 -1.43 -1.62
C VAL A 298 32.00 -0.83 -2.58
N GLN A 299 32.22 -1.49 -3.72
CA GLN A 299 33.18 -1.03 -4.74
C GLN A 299 32.74 0.30 -5.35
N MET A 300 31.45 0.44 -5.68
CA MET A 300 30.91 1.67 -6.28
C MET A 300 30.85 2.81 -5.27
N LEU A 301 30.59 2.52 -3.99
CA LEU A 301 30.64 3.53 -2.93
C LEU A 301 32.05 4.07 -2.74
N ALA A 302 33.05 3.18 -2.69
CA ALA A 302 34.45 3.61 -2.59
C ALA A 302 34.85 4.50 -3.77
N ARG A 303 34.46 4.11 -5.00
CA ARG A 303 34.70 4.92 -6.20
C ARG A 303 34.00 6.27 -6.16
N ALA A 304 32.71 6.30 -5.81
CA ALA A 304 31.92 7.53 -5.71
C ALA A 304 32.46 8.47 -4.61
N ALA A 305 32.99 7.91 -3.52
CA ALA A 305 33.56 8.67 -2.41
C ALA A 305 35.04 9.04 -2.61
N GLY A 306 35.72 8.49 -3.62
CA GLY A 306 37.15 8.68 -3.85
C GLY A 306 38.03 8.01 -2.78
N LEU A 307 37.61 6.85 -2.27
CA LEU A 307 38.28 6.10 -1.21
C LEU A 307 38.95 4.84 -1.75
N GLU A 308 40.05 4.45 -1.11
CA GLU A 308 40.68 3.15 -1.36
C GLU A 308 39.90 2.02 -0.68
N LEU A 309 40.06 0.80 -1.19
CA LEU A 309 39.50 -0.41 -0.61
C LEU A 309 40.58 -1.17 0.15
N ALA A 310 40.25 -1.66 1.34
CA ALA A 310 41.14 -2.52 2.14
C ALA A 310 40.36 -3.70 2.71
N VAL A 311 41.03 -4.84 2.85
CA VAL A 311 40.47 -6.00 3.54
C VAL A 311 40.59 -5.77 5.04
N ASP A 312 39.49 -5.94 5.76
CA ASP A 312 39.47 -5.98 7.23
C ASP A 312 39.74 -7.43 7.69
N PRO A 313 40.89 -7.71 8.33
CA PRO A 313 41.25 -9.08 8.72
C PRO A 313 40.36 -9.66 9.82
N GLU A 314 39.81 -8.83 10.71
CA GLU A 314 38.94 -9.30 11.80
C GLU A 314 37.58 -9.70 11.22
N LEU A 315 37.04 -8.87 10.32
CA LEU A 315 35.81 -9.19 9.59
C LEU A 315 35.99 -10.40 8.66
N GLU A 316 37.12 -10.51 7.96
CA GLU A 316 37.43 -11.67 7.12
C GLU A 316 37.38 -12.97 7.93
N ALA A 317 37.98 -12.98 9.13
CA ALA A 317 37.96 -14.12 10.03
C ALA A 317 36.55 -14.44 10.57
N GLU A 318 35.74 -13.42 10.87
CA GLU A 318 34.35 -13.60 11.33
C GLU A 318 33.49 -14.25 10.24
N ILE A 319 33.52 -13.70 9.02
CA ILE A 319 32.75 -14.19 7.87
C ILE A 319 33.25 -15.58 7.43
N GLU A 320 34.56 -15.82 7.49
CA GLU A 320 35.16 -17.14 7.27
C GLU A 320 34.59 -18.18 8.25
N GLY A 321 34.54 -17.86 9.54
CA GLY A 321 34.00 -18.75 10.56
C GLY A 321 32.54 -19.14 10.29
N PHE A 322 31.71 -18.18 9.84
CA PHE A 322 30.34 -18.47 9.45
C PHE A 322 30.25 -19.31 8.17
N SER A 323 31.03 -18.97 7.15
CA SER A 323 31.05 -19.67 5.86
C SER A 323 31.51 -21.12 5.98
N ARG A 324 32.49 -21.40 6.87
CA ARG A 324 32.92 -22.78 7.18
C ARG A 324 31.79 -23.62 7.79
N ARG A 325 31.06 -23.08 8.76
CA ARG A 325 29.89 -23.78 9.36
C ARG A 325 28.80 -24.08 8.32
N ILE A 326 28.56 -23.15 7.39
CA ILE A 326 27.64 -23.38 6.28
C ILE A 326 28.15 -24.46 5.33
N ALA A 327 29.43 -24.40 4.94
CA ALA A 327 30.04 -25.37 4.05
C ALA A 327 29.94 -26.79 4.62
N GLU A 328 30.26 -26.97 5.91
CA GLU A 328 30.10 -28.25 6.62
C GLU A 328 28.66 -28.74 6.62
N ARG A 329 27.71 -27.88 6.98
CA ARG A 329 26.28 -28.22 7.01
C ARG A 329 25.74 -28.61 5.64
N LEU A 330 26.20 -27.94 4.58
CA LEU A 330 25.82 -28.22 3.20
C LEU A 330 26.66 -29.32 2.53
N LYS A 331 27.65 -29.88 3.23
CA LYS A 331 28.63 -30.85 2.70
C LYS A 331 29.32 -30.35 1.42
N ARG A 332 29.69 -29.07 1.40
CA ARG A 332 30.41 -28.42 0.29
C ARG A 332 31.85 -28.08 0.70
N PRO A 333 32.80 -28.02 -0.25
CA PRO A 333 34.15 -27.57 0.05
C PRO A 333 34.15 -26.07 0.41
N TYR A 334 34.95 -25.67 1.40
CA TYR A 334 35.09 -24.26 1.80
C TYR A 334 35.64 -23.37 0.67
N GLY A 335 36.42 -23.94 -0.26
CA GLY A 335 36.97 -23.21 -1.40
C GLY A 335 35.90 -22.48 -2.23
N ASP A 336 34.66 -22.99 -2.27
CA ASP A 336 33.53 -22.38 -2.95
C ASP A 336 33.13 -21.01 -2.37
N PHE A 337 33.55 -20.70 -1.13
CA PHE A 337 33.13 -19.51 -0.39
C PHE A 337 34.26 -18.49 -0.21
N ALA A 338 35.53 -18.91 -0.34
CA ALA A 338 36.69 -18.12 0.08
C ALA A 338 36.80 -16.75 -0.65
N GLU A 339 36.53 -16.71 -1.96
CA GLU A 339 36.54 -15.45 -2.73
C GLU A 339 35.43 -14.50 -2.25
N GLY A 340 34.24 -15.06 -1.99
CA GLY A 340 33.10 -14.32 -1.44
C GLY A 340 33.40 -13.73 -0.06
N VAL A 341 34.06 -14.49 0.81
CA VAL A 341 34.48 -14.03 2.16
C VAL A 341 35.40 -12.81 2.03
N ARG A 342 36.47 -12.92 1.24
CA ARG A 342 37.42 -11.81 1.05
C ARG A 342 36.75 -10.58 0.47
N LYS A 343 35.87 -10.77 -0.51
CA LYS A 343 35.08 -9.68 -1.10
C LYS A 343 34.21 -8.98 -0.05
N GLN A 344 33.47 -9.74 0.75
CA GLN A 344 32.59 -9.18 1.78
C GLN A 344 33.38 -8.51 2.92
N ALA A 345 34.62 -8.93 3.17
CA ALA A 345 35.54 -8.28 4.11
C ALA A 345 36.33 -7.09 3.52
N THR A 346 36.16 -6.79 2.22
CA THR A 346 36.80 -5.65 1.57
C THR A 346 35.92 -4.42 1.74
N LEU A 347 36.41 -3.39 2.43
CA LEU A 347 35.65 -2.20 2.81
C LEU A 347 36.30 -0.91 2.31
N PRO A 348 35.54 0.19 2.13
CA PRO A 348 36.11 1.51 1.87
C PRO A 348 36.91 1.99 3.09
N ALA A 349 38.04 2.65 2.85
CA ALA A 349 38.88 3.20 3.91
C ALA A 349 38.07 4.12 4.85
N GLY A 350 38.16 3.86 6.17
CA GLY A 350 37.44 4.62 7.19
C GLY A 350 35.99 4.19 7.42
N ALA A 351 35.51 3.11 6.79
CA ALA A 351 34.21 2.53 7.09
C ALA A 351 34.21 1.84 8.46
N LEU A 352 33.10 2.00 9.19
CA LEU A 352 32.82 1.32 10.46
C LEU A 352 31.91 0.13 10.20
N VAL A 353 32.30 -1.06 10.62
CA VAL A 353 31.44 -2.25 10.58
C VAL A 353 30.43 -2.20 11.73
N ILE A 354 29.15 -2.31 11.43
CA ILE A 354 28.05 -2.27 12.43
C ILE A 354 27.48 -3.65 12.77
N GLY A 355 28.05 -4.70 12.18
CA GLY A 355 27.70 -6.10 12.41
C GLY A 355 27.44 -6.86 11.12
N VAL A 356 27.26 -8.18 11.25
CA VAL A 356 27.01 -9.09 10.13
C VAL A 356 25.61 -9.71 10.26
N ALA A 357 24.84 -9.69 9.18
CA ALA A 357 23.58 -10.41 9.07
C ALA A 357 23.70 -11.43 7.93
N GLY A 358 23.62 -12.72 8.27
CA GLY A 358 24.04 -13.77 7.34
C GLY A 358 25.55 -13.76 7.15
N THR A 359 26.03 -13.50 5.93
CA THR A 359 27.45 -13.23 5.64
C THR A 359 27.74 -11.77 5.28
N ALA A 360 26.70 -10.96 5.00
CA ALA A 360 26.88 -9.59 4.54
C ALA A 360 27.06 -8.63 5.72
N PRO A 361 28.15 -7.84 5.76
CA PRO A 361 28.37 -6.84 6.79
C PRO A 361 27.57 -5.57 6.51
N GLY A 362 26.94 -5.01 7.54
CA GLY A 362 26.51 -3.62 7.50
C GLY A 362 27.71 -2.71 7.77
N LEU A 363 27.76 -1.56 7.09
CA LEU A 363 28.82 -0.56 7.31
C LEU A 363 28.29 0.87 7.34
N VAL A 364 29.04 1.74 8.02
CA VAL A 364 28.79 3.18 8.09
C VAL A 364 30.05 3.94 7.71
N LEU A 365 29.93 4.86 6.76
CA LEU A 365 30.99 5.80 6.40
C LEU A 365 30.63 7.18 6.91
N GLY A 366 31.50 7.76 7.74
CA GLY A 366 31.37 9.15 8.18
C GLY A 366 32.03 10.13 7.21
N ARG A 367 31.37 11.26 7.00
CA ARG A 367 31.89 12.41 6.24
C ARG A 367 31.63 13.69 7.04
N ASN A 368 32.20 14.81 6.63
CA ASN A 368 32.09 16.08 7.34
C ASN A 368 30.62 16.53 7.50
N GLY A 369 30.00 16.19 8.63
CA GLY A 369 28.60 16.47 8.93
C GLY A 369 27.58 15.50 8.33
N SER A 370 27.97 14.56 7.47
CA SER A 370 27.08 13.59 6.82
C SER A 370 27.51 12.14 7.02
N ALA A 371 26.62 11.19 6.70
CA ALA A 371 26.90 9.76 6.83
C ALA A 371 26.31 8.94 5.68
N VAL A 372 26.96 7.82 5.37
CA VAL A 372 26.43 6.78 4.48
C VAL A 372 26.29 5.50 5.29
N VAL A 373 25.13 4.87 5.23
CA VAL A 373 24.84 3.58 5.84
C VAL A 373 24.60 2.59 4.70
N VAL A 374 25.27 1.44 4.71
CA VAL A 374 25.06 0.39 3.71
C VAL A 374 24.61 -0.88 4.41
N LEU A 375 23.47 -1.44 3.96
CA LEU A 375 22.77 -2.54 4.59
C LEU A 375 22.48 -3.67 3.59
N PRO A 376 22.31 -4.92 4.06
CA PRO A 376 21.94 -6.05 3.21
C PRO A 376 20.60 -5.86 2.50
N GLY A 377 20.43 -6.54 1.36
CA GLY A 377 19.19 -6.53 0.60
C GLY A 377 18.00 -7.25 1.27
N PRO A 378 18.16 -8.40 1.95
CA PRO A 378 17.03 -9.06 2.60
C PRO A 378 16.44 -8.20 3.73
N PRO A 379 15.11 -7.92 3.73
CA PRO A 379 14.51 -7.02 4.73
C PRO A 379 14.74 -7.44 6.19
N PRO A 380 14.63 -8.73 6.58
CA PRO A 380 14.90 -9.13 7.97
C PRO A 380 16.35 -8.92 8.42
N GLU A 381 17.30 -8.97 7.49
CA GLU A 381 18.73 -8.75 7.76
C GLU A 381 19.01 -7.26 7.91
N LEU A 382 18.50 -6.44 6.98
CA LEU A 382 18.55 -4.98 7.05
C LEU A 382 17.97 -4.47 8.36
N GLN A 383 16.74 -4.90 8.70
CA GLN A 383 16.04 -4.45 9.90
C GLN A 383 16.78 -4.82 11.20
N ARG A 384 17.55 -5.92 11.20
CA ARG A 384 18.38 -6.34 12.33
C ARG A 384 19.58 -5.42 12.54
N LEU A 385 20.20 -4.94 11.46
CA LEU A 385 21.38 -4.08 11.51
C LEU A 385 21.03 -2.59 11.65
N TRP A 386 19.81 -2.20 11.30
CA TRP A 386 19.36 -0.80 11.37
C TRP A 386 19.58 -0.14 12.74
N PRO A 387 19.25 -0.75 13.90
CA PRO A 387 19.53 -0.14 15.20
C PRO A 387 21.01 0.17 15.44
N ALA A 388 21.92 -0.75 15.06
CA ALA A 388 23.36 -0.54 15.20
C ALA A 388 23.87 0.61 14.30
N ALA A 389 23.27 0.77 13.11
CA ALA A 389 23.57 1.92 12.24
C ALA A 389 23.24 3.25 12.95
N LEU A 390 22.09 3.33 13.63
CA LEU A 390 21.64 4.53 14.35
C LEU A 390 22.54 4.91 15.53
N GLU A 391 23.19 3.92 16.15
CA GLU A 391 24.11 4.13 17.28
C GLU A 391 25.51 4.59 16.86
N SER A 392 25.86 4.42 15.58
CA SER A 392 27.16 4.84 15.05
C SER A 392 27.38 6.36 15.22
N ALA A 393 28.62 6.75 15.51
CA ALA A 393 28.95 8.16 15.74
C ALA A 393 28.60 9.09 14.55
N PRO A 394 28.86 8.72 13.28
CA PRO A 394 28.48 9.55 12.14
C PRO A 394 26.96 9.75 12.02
N VAL A 395 26.16 8.70 12.19
CA VAL A 395 24.70 8.81 12.10
C VAL A 395 24.14 9.61 13.28
N ARG A 396 24.64 9.41 14.51
CA ARG A 396 24.26 10.23 15.66
C ARG A 396 24.55 11.72 15.47
N ALA A 397 25.64 12.07 14.78
CA ALA A 397 25.94 13.46 14.44
C ALA A 397 24.87 14.07 13.53
N VAL A 398 24.38 13.33 12.52
CA VAL A 398 23.25 13.75 11.67
C VAL A 398 21.97 13.87 12.50
N LEU A 399 21.66 12.86 13.31
CA LEU A 399 20.47 12.81 14.16
C LEU A 399 20.40 13.95 15.19
N SER A 400 21.54 14.47 15.65
CA SER A 400 21.57 15.64 16.55
C SER A 400 20.92 16.90 15.94
N ARG A 401 20.97 17.00 14.60
CA ARG A 401 20.34 18.06 13.81
C ARG A 401 18.91 17.72 13.39
N ALA A 402 18.51 16.44 13.49
CA ALA A 402 17.18 15.98 13.12
C ALA A 402 16.09 16.52 14.05
N ARG A 403 14.90 16.73 13.50
CA ARG A 403 13.73 17.25 14.20
C ARG A 403 12.51 16.50 13.71
N VAL A 404 11.90 15.70 14.59
CA VAL A 404 10.68 14.97 14.25
C VAL A 404 9.59 15.99 13.92
N PRO A 405 8.98 15.92 12.73
CA PRO A 405 7.93 16.86 12.36
C PRO A 405 6.73 16.72 13.29
N ASP A 406 6.06 17.84 13.55
CA ASP A 406 4.78 17.78 14.25
C ASP A 406 3.72 17.30 13.26
N ARG A 407 3.10 16.15 13.52
CA ARG A 407 2.17 15.49 12.59
C ARG A 407 0.79 15.35 13.22
N ARG A 408 -0.26 15.68 12.46
CA ARG A 408 -1.64 15.29 12.76
C ARG A 408 -2.08 14.30 11.69
N ALA A 409 -2.46 13.10 12.11
CA ALA A 409 -3.04 12.09 11.24
C ALA A 409 -4.56 12.11 11.44
N LEU A 410 -5.32 12.19 10.36
CA LEU A 410 -6.78 12.10 10.39
C LEU A 410 -7.20 11.04 9.38
N ARG A 411 -7.98 10.05 9.84
CA ARG A 411 -8.39 8.90 9.02
C ARG A 411 -9.90 8.91 8.88
N PHE A 412 -10.35 8.91 7.64
CA PHE A 412 -11.76 9.02 7.28
C PHE A 412 -12.23 7.79 6.52
N TYR A 413 -13.47 7.39 6.78
CA TYR A 413 -14.14 6.32 6.07
C TYR A 413 -15.55 6.77 5.65
N GLY A 414 -15.90 6.54 4.39
CA GLY A 414 -17.18 6.95 3.80
C GLY A 414 -17.18 8.35 3.17
N ALA A 415 -16.16 9.17 3.43
CA ALA A 415 -15.96 10.43 2.71
C ALA A 415 -15.28 10.19 1.35
N SER A 416 -15.66 10.96 0.33
CA SER A 416 -14.93 11.00 -0.93
C SER A 416 -13.66 11.86 -0.79
N GLU A 417 -12.63 11.58 -1.59
CA GLU A 417 -11.41 12.40 -1.64
C GLU A 417 -11.74 13.86 -1.95
N SER A 418 -12.65 14.12 -2.90
CA SER A 418 -13.10 15.47 -3.24
C SER A 418 -13.80 16.18 -2.08
N THR A 419 -14.55 15.45 -1.25
CA THR A 419 -15.18 15.99 -0.03
C THR A 419 -14.11 16.46 0.96
N VAL A 420 -13.10 15.61 1.20
CA VAL A 420 -12.00 15.92 2.13
C VAL A 420 -11.15 17.07 1.61
N ALA A 421 -10.80 17.07 0.31
CA ALA A 421 -10.03 18.12 -0.33
C ALA A 421 -10.75 19.47 -0.28
N ARG A 422 -12.07 19.49 -0.54
CA ARG A 422 -12.88 20.70 -0.41
C ARG A 422 -12.91 21.22 1.02
N ALA A 423 -13.12 20.34 2.00
CA ALA A 423 -13.13 20.74 3.41
C ALA A 423 -11.77 21.30 3.85
N LEU A 424 -10.68 20.73 3.37
CA LEU A 424 -9.32 21.21 3.62
C LEU A 424 -9.09 22.60 3.02
N ALA A 425 -9.50 22.82 1.76
CA ALA A 425 -9.39 24.12 1.11
C ALA A 425 -10.25 25.19 1.81
N GLU A 426 -11.48 24.87 2.19
CA GLU A 426 -12.38 25.76 2.93
C GLU A 426 -11.89 26.07 4.36
N ALA A 427 -11.04 25.23 4.92
CA ALA A 427 -10.44 25.41 6.23
C ALA A 427 -9.12 26.22 6.21
N GLY A 428 -8.68 26.69 5.04
CA GLY A 428 -7.50 27.54 4.86
C GLY A 428 -6.37 26.90 4.04
N GLY A 429 -6.42 25.59 3.82
CA GLY A 429 -5.42 24.87 3.02
C GLY A 429 -4.03 24.83 3.66
N GLU A 430 -3.02 24.65 2.80
CA GLU A 430 -1.61 24.71 3.21
C GLU A 430 -1.20 26.15 3.56
N ALA A 431 -0.21 26.26 4.45
CA ALA A 431 0.39 27.52 4.87
C ALA A 431 1.92 27.36 4.91
N ASP A 432 2.65 28.47 5.05
CA ASP A 432 4.10 28.40 5.20
C ASP A 432 4.48 27.48 6.39
N GLY A 433 5.29 26.46 6.12
CA GLY A 433 5.69 25.44 7.10
C GLY A 433 4.61 24.39 7.41
N LEU A 434 3.48 24.37 6.72
CA LEU A 434 2.41 23.37 6.86
C LEU A 434 2.13 22.68 5.52
N THR A 435 2.45 21.39 5.44
CA THR A 435 2.11 20.53 4.31
C THR A 435 0.92 19.65 4.67
N ALA A 436 -0.05 19.54 3.76
CA ALA A 436 -1.22 18.70 3.92
C ALA A 436 -1.30 17.67 2.79
N THR A 437 -1.15 16.40 3.14
CA THR A 437 -1.28 15.30 2.18
C THR A 437 -2.62 14.61 2.34
N ILE A 438 -3.32 14.40 1.22
CA ILE A 438 -4.55 13.60 1.16
C ILE A 438 -4.24 12.35 0.34
N CYS A 439 -4.56 11.17 0.87
CA CYS A 439 -4.30 9.89 0.23
C CYS A 439 -5.52 8.97 0.35
N ALA A 440 -6.04 8.47 -0.77
CA ALA A 440 -6.98 7.36 -0.77
C ALA A 440 -6.20 6.03 -0.60
N ARG A 441 -6.47 5.28 0.46
CA ARG A 441 -5.82 3.99 0.76
C ARG A 441 -6.86 3.01 1.28
N GLU A 442 -6.91 1.81 0.71
CA GLU A 442 -7.75 0.71 1.21
C GLU A 442 -9.23 1.09 1.48
N PHE A 443 -9.84 1.92 0.62
CA PHE A 443 -11.22 2.41 0.81
C PHE A 443 -11.42 3.42 1.96
N GLU A 444 -10.33 4.01 2.44
CA GLU A 444 -10.27 5.08 3.43
C GLU A 444 -9.58 6.30 2.82
N ILE A 445 -9.82 7.48 3.41
CA ILE A 445 -9.07 8.70 3.09
C ILE A 445 -8.19 9.05 4.29
N HIS A 446 -6.91 9.20 4.01
CA HIS A 446 -5.87 9.48 4.99
C HIS A 446 -5.40 10.91 4.76
N VAL A 447 -5.54 11.76 5.78
CA VAL A 447 -5.02 13.13 5.78
C VAL A 447 -3.88 13.23 6.77
N ASP A 448 -2.74 13.73 6.29
CA ASP A 448 -1.55 13.95 7.11
C ASP A 448 -1.15 15.42 7.02
N LEU A 449 -1.22 16.09 8.16
CA LEU A 449 -0.76 17.47 8.32
C LEU A 449 0.62 17.43 8.95
N VAL A 450 1.63 17.86 8.21
CA VAL A 450 3.02 17.92 8.63
C VAL A 450 3.39 19.38 8.84
N ALA A 451 3.69 19.72 10.08
CA ALA A 451 3.96 21.09 10.51
C ALA A 451 5.38 21.26 11.02
N GLU A 452 6.03 22.31 10.52
CA GLU A 452 7.22 22.89 11.14
C GLU A 452 6.86 23.57 12.46
N LYS A 453 7.89 23.93 13.24
CA LYS A 453 7.73 24.50 14.59
C LYS A 453 6.77 25.69 14.63
N ASP A 454 6.84 26.56 13.62
CA ASP A 454 6.10 27.82 13.60
C ASP A 454 4.69 27.66 12.98
N ALA A 455 4.39 26.49 12.41
CA ALA A 455 3.13 26.16 11.77
C ALA A 455 2.21 25.25 12.61
N ARG A 456 2.63 24.88 13.83
CA ARG A 456 1.88 23.96 14.71
C ARG A 456 0.47 24.41 15.01
N GLU A 457 0.30 25.69 15.36
CA GLU A 457 -1.03 26.24 15.63
C GLU A 457 -1.93 26.24 14.39
N SER A 458 -1.35 26.48 13.21
CA SER A 458 -2.08 26.38 11.94
C SER A 458 -2.54 24.95 11.67
N ALA A 459 -1.68 23.96 11.93
CA ALA A 459 -2.02 22.55 11.80
C ALA A 459 -3.13 22.13 12.77
N ASP A 460 -3.08 22.58 14.03
CA ASP A 460 -4.12 22.29 15.03
C ASP A 460 -5.47 22.92 14.64
N ARG A 461 -5.46 24.17 14.14
CA ARG A 461 -6.67 24.83 13.61
C ARG A 461 -7.25 24.07 12.43
N LEU A 462 -6.41 23.67 11.48
CA LEU A 462 -6.84 22.91 10.29
C LEU A 462 -7.41 21.54 10.69
N ALA A 463 -6.75 20.83 11.61
CA ALA A 463 -7.25 19.56 12.13
C ALA A 463 -8.60 19.71 12.84
N SER A 464 -8.77 20.76 13.66
CA SER A 464 -10.07 21.04 14.31
C SER A 464 -11.16 21.34 13.30
N ALA A 465 -10.85 22.17 12.30
CA ALA A 465 -11.79 22.53 11.25
C ALA A 465 -12.23 21.31 10.41
N LEU A 466 -11.32 20.36 10.15
CA LEU A 466 -11.65 19.10 9.49
C LEU A 466 -12.50 18.20 10.38
N ARG A 467 -12.17 18.09 11.68
CA ARG A 467 -12.96 17.32 12.66
C ARG A 467 -14.40 17.84 12.76
N GLU A 468 -14.58 19.15 12.85
CA GLU A 468 -15.91 19.77 12.94
C GLU A 468 -16.75 19.52 11.70
N ARG A 469 -16.14 19.58 10.50
CA ARG A 469 -16.85 19.41 9.22
C ARG A 469 -17.08 17.95 8.83
N LEU A 470 -16.15 17.06 9.17
CA LEU A 470 -16.11 15.67 8.70
C LEU A 470 -16.14 14.64 9.83
N GLY A 471 -16.55 15.06 11.04
CA GLY A 471 -16.53 14.22 12.24
C GLY A 471 -17.33 12.92 12.11
N GLU A 472 -18.37 12.89 11.28
CA GLU A 472 -19.15 11.67 11.01
C GLU A 472 -18.35 10.59 10.24
N TYR A 473 -17.36 11.01 9.43
CA TYR A 473 -16.49 10.12 8.66
C TYR A 473 -15.18 9.79 9.38
N LEU A 474 -14.80 10.61 10.36
CA LEU A 474 -13.56 10.48 11.11
C LEU A 474 -13.63 9.23 12.00
N PHE A 475 -12.67 8.32 11.83
CA PHE A 475 -12.60 7.11 12.65
C PHE A 475 -11.31 6.98 13.47
N ALA A 476 -10.24 7.70 13.11
CA ALA A 476 -9.01 7.75 13.88
C ALA A 476 -8.30 9.10 13.72
N GLU A 477 -7.59 9.52 14.78
CA GLU A 477 -6.72 10.72 14.80
C GLU A 477 -5.25 10.34 14.98
N ASP A 478 -4.91 9.13 14.56
CA ASP A 478 -3.57 8.56 14.60
C ASP A 478 -3.37 7.59 13.42
N GLU A 479 -2.32 6.78 13.47
CA GLU A 479 -2.01 5.80 12.43
C GLU A 479 -2.58 4.40 12.71
N ARG A 480 -3.41 4.22 13.75
CA ARG A 480 -3.97 2.90 14.06
C ARG A 480 -4.94 2.47 12.95
N PRO A 481 -4.78 1.26 12.40
CA PRO A 481 -5.69 0.76 11.39
C PRO A 481 -7.02 0.32 12.00
N VAL A 482 -8.08 0.23 11.20
CA VAL A 482 -9.44 -0.08 11.67
C VAL A 482 -9.54 -1.39 12.43
N GLU A 483 -8.79 -2.42 12.04
CA GLU A 483 -8.71 -3.72 12.74
C GLU A 483 -8.22 -3.57 14.18
N ALA A 484 -7.26 -2.67 14.45
CA ALA A 484 -6.79 -2.42 15.80
C ALA A 484 -7.91 -1.79 16.64
N LEU A 485 -8.65 -0.84 16.06
CA LEU A 485 -9.77 -0.18 16.74
C LEU A 485 -10.93 -1.14 17.03
N VAL A 486 -11.21 -2.09 16.12
CA VAL A 486 -12.19 -3.16 16.34
C VAL A 486 -11.77 -4.04 17.52
N LEU A 487 -10.52 -4.50 17.54
CA LEU A 487 -9.99 -5.34 18.61
C LEU A 487 -9.97 -4.59 19.95
N ASP A 488 -9.53 -3.33 19.97
CA ASP A 488 -9.51 -2.50 21.18
C ASP A 488 -10.92 -2.27 21.72
N SER A 489 -11.88 -1.91 20.86
CA SER A 489 -13.28 -1.73 21.27
C SER A 489 -13.88 -3.02 21.81
N ALA A 490 -13.56 -4.17 21.20
CA ALA A 490 -14.01 -5.47 21.70
C ALA A 490 -13.40 -5.78 23.09
N ARG A 491 -12.10 -5.53 23.28
CA ARG A 491 -11.41 -5.68 24.58
C ARG A 491 -12.03 -4.80 25.65
N GLU A 492 -12.26 -3.52 25.35
CA GLU A 492 -12.86 -2.55 26.27
C GLU A 492 -14.26 -2.99 26.73
N LEU A 493 -15.03 -3.61 25.83
CA LEU A 493 -16.38 -4.12 26.11
C LEU A 493 -16.38 -5.53 26.72
N GLY A 494 -15.22 -6.19 26.84
CA GLY A 494 -15.13 -7.59 27.26
C GLY A 494 -15.79 -8.57 26.28
N LEU A 495 -15.86 -8.21 25.00
CA LEU A 495 -16.48 -9.00 23.94
C LEU A 495 -15.44 -9.67 23.06
N THR A 496 -15.84 -10.79 22.47
CA THR A 496 -15.05 -11.56 21.52
C THR A 496 -15.61 -11.44 20.09
N VAL A 497 -14.73 -11.59 19.08
CA VAL A 497 -15.06 -11.37 17.66
C VAL A 497 -14.75 -12.62 16.84
N ALA A 498 -15.61 -12.95 15.88
CA ALA A 498 -15.42 -14.00 14.89
C ALA A 498 -15.86 -13.56 13.48
N THR A 499 -15.38 -14.25 12.44
CA THR A 499 -15.76 -13.95 11.04
C THR A 499 -16.30 -15.20 10.32
N ALA A 500 -17.20 -14.99 9.36
CA ALA A 500 -17.55 -15.96 8.33
C ALA A 500 -17.49 -15.27 6.95
N GLU A 501 -16.57 -15.73 6.11
CA GLU A 501 -16.13 -15.04 4.91
C GLU A 501 -16.36 -15.87 3.65
N SER A 502 -17.02 -15.27 2.65
CA SER A 502 -17.11 -15.82 1.30
C SER A 502 -16.16 -15.09 0.35
N CYS A 503 -16.57 -13.97 -0.26
CA CYS A 503 -15.83 -13.34 -1.36
C CYS A 503 -14.45 -12.77 -0.95
N THR A 504 -14.27 -12.40 0.32
CA THR A 504 -12.99 -11.93 0.86
C THR A 504 -11.97 -13.06 1.02
N GLY A 505 -12.43 -14.30 1.27
CA GLY A 505 -11.57 -15.48 1.36
C GLY A 505 -10.61 -15.46 2.54
N GLY A 506 -11.05 -14.95 3.70
CA GLY A 506 -10.24 -14.91 4.93
C GLY A 506 -9.47 -13.61 5.15
N LEU A 507 -9.66 -12.59 4.32
CA LEU A 507 -8.94 -11.32 4.44
C LEU A 507 -9.37 -10.50 5.67
N VAL A 508 -10.62 -10.64 6.15
CA VAL A 508 -11.05 -9.96 7.38
C VAL A 508 -10.32 -10.57 8.57
N ALA A 509 -10.29 -11.91 8.66
CA ALA A 509 -9.51 -12.62 9.66
C ALA A 509 -8.00 -12.31 9.57
N ALA A 510 -7.44 -12.24 8.36
CA ALA A 510 -6.04 -11.91 8.15
C ALA A 510 -5.68 -10.51 8.68
N ARG A 511 -6.54 -9.50 8.44
CA ARG A 511 -6.32 -8.15 9.00
C ARG A 511 -6.41 -8.13 10.52
N LEU A 512 -7.43 -8.75 11.11
CA LEU A 512 -7.55 -8.84 12.57
C LEU A 512 -6.33 -9.53 13.20
N THR A 513 -5.86 -10.63 12.60
CA THR A 513 -4.69 -11.38 13.11
C THR A 513 -3.35 -10.73 12.83
N SER A 514 -3.28 -9.70 11.97
CA SER A 514 -2.08 -8.90 11.75
C SER A 514 -1.70 -8.03 12.96
N VAL A 515 -2.68 -7.76 13.85
CA VAL A 515 -2.46 -6.99 15.08
C VAL A 515 -1.94 -7.93 16.19
N PRO A 516 -0.76 -7.66 16.78
CA PRO A 516 -0.27 -8.43 17.92
C PRO A 516 -1.27 -8.45 19.08
N GLY A 517 -1.42 -9.61 19.74
CA GLY A 517 -2.38 -9.80 20.83
C GLY A 517 -3.84 -9.91 20.38
N SER A 518 -4.11 -10.04 19.08
CA SER A 518 -5.46 -10.27 18.55
C SER A 518 -6.14 -11.52 19.12
N SER A 519 -5.37 -12.54 19.51
CA SER A 519 -5.84 -13.79 20.14
C SER A 519 -6.67 -13.59 21.40
N ASP A 520 -6.53 -12.46 22.09
CA ASP A 520 -7.22 -12.20 23.35
C ASP A 520 -8.73 -11.98 23.14
N VAL A 521 -9.14 -11.56 21.95
CA VAL A 521 -10.55 -11.28 21.60
C VAL A 521 -11.01 -11.91 20.29
N PHE A 522 -10.12 -12.10 19.32
CA PHE A 522 -10.47 -12.74 18.05
C PHE A 522 -10.46 -14.26 18.20
N ARG A 523 -11.63 -14.90 18.07
CA ARG A 523 -11.83 -16.34 18.27
C ARG A 523 -11.41 -17.17 17.06
N GLY A 524 -11.51 -16.62 15.86
CA GLY A 524 -11.24 -17.30 14.61
C GLY A 524 -12.18 -16.87 13.50
N GLY A 525 -12.03 -17.53 12.34
CA GLY A 525 -12.88 -17.27 11.19
C GLY A 525 -13.16 -18.54 10.38
N ILE A 526 -14.31 -18.58 9.72
CA ILE A 526 -14.71 -19.64 8.80
C ILE A 526 -14.71 -19.09 7.38
N VAL A 527 -13.96 -19.70 6.47
CA VAL A 527 -14.00 -19.34 5.05
C VAL A 527 -15.03 -20.24 4.34
N ALA A 528 -16.27 -19.76 4.27
CA ALA A 528 -17.40 -20.48 3.69
C ALA A 528 -17.57 -20.14 2.20
N TYR A 529 -16.57 -20.53 1.40
CA TYR A 529 -16.49 -20.12 -0.01
C TYR A 529 -17.56 -20.78 -0.89
N ALA A 530 -17.90 -22.06 -0.63
CA ALA A 530 -18.93 -22.82 -1.33
C ALA A 530 -20.24 -22.91 -0.53
N ASN A 531 -21.37 -23.20 -1.18
CA ASN A 531 -22.70 -23.18 -0.56
C ASN A 531 -22.90 -24.32 0.45
N ASP A 532 -22.41 -25.51 0.13
CA ASP A 532 -22.34 -26.66 1.03
C ASP A 532 -21.53 -26.33 2.30
N VAL A 533 -20.40 -25.62 2.17
CA VAL A 533 -19.62 -25.16 3.31
C VAL A 533 -20.38 -24.11 4.14
N LYS A 534 -21.13 -23.20 3.50
CA LYS A 534 -22.00 -22.25 4.23
C LYS A 534 -23.04 -23.00 5.07
N ALA A 535 -23.65 -24.05 4.52
CA ALA A 535 -24.63 -24.86 5.23
C ALA A 535 -24.00 -25.69 6.35
N ALA A 536 -22.98 -26.48 6.05
CA ALA A 536 -22.39 -27.44 6.98
C ALA A 536 -21.62 -26.78 8.14
N GLU A 537 -20.72 -25.85 7.81
CA GLU A 537 -19.75 -25.32 8.78
C GLU A 537 -20.28 -24.08 9.51
N VAL A 538 -21.01 -23.21 8.81
CA VAL A 538 -21.55 -21.98 9.39
C VAL A 538 -23.00 -22.16 9.87
N GLY A 539 -23.77 -23.05 9.25
CA GLY A 539 -25.19 -23.24 9.57
C GLY A 539 -26.14 -22.35 8.77
N VAL A 540 -25.74 -21.88 7.59
CA VAL A 540 -26.64 -21.11 6.71
C VAL A 540 -27.73 -22.04 6.18
N PRO A 541 -29.04 -21.76 6.39
CA PRO A 541 -30.11 -22.63 5.91
C PRO A 541 -30.09 -22.80 4.39
N GLU A 542 -30.28 -24.04 3.92
CA GLU A 542 -30.30 -24.36 2.49
C GLU A 542 -31.46 -23.66 1.77
N GLU A 543 -32.61 -23.49 2.45
CA GLU A 543 -33.77 -22.79 1.93
C GLU A 543 -33.46 -21.31 1.64
N LEU A 544 -32.62 -20.70 2.47
CA LEU A 544 -32.20 -19.32 2.31
C LEU A 544 -31.28 -19.18 1.08
N LEU A 545 -30.35 -20.11 0.90
CA LEU A 545 -29.48 -20.19 -0.28
C LEU A 545 -30.29 -20.41 -1.57
N ALA A 546 -31.29 -21.30 -1.53
CA ALA A 546 -32.16 -21.59 -2.67
C ALA A 546 -33.04 -20.39 -3.05
N ARG A 547 -33.60 -19.68 -2.06
CA ARG A 547 -34.54 -18.58 -2.29
C ARG A 547 -33.87 -17.26 -2.65
N HIS A 548 -32.78 -16.90 -1.99
CA HIS A 548 -32.14 -15.58 -2.12
C HIS A 548 -30.83 -15.61 -2.91
N GLY A 549 -30.26 -16.81 -3.11
CA GLY A 549 -28.93 -17.02 -3.66
C GLY A 549 -27.84 -16.71 -2.64
N ALA A 550 -26.62 -17.20 -2.88
CA ALA A 550 -25.49 -17.07 -1.96
C ALA A 550 -25.09 -15.60 -1.66
N VAL A 551 -25.39 -14.69 -2.58
CA VAL A 551 -25.06 -13.27 -2.47
C VAL A 551 -26.34 -12.48 -2.21
N SER A 552 -26.68 -12.34 -0.93
CA SER A 552 -27.87 -11.65 -0.46
C SER A 552 -27.65 -11.10 0.97
N PRO A 553 -28.45 -10.12 1.42
CA PRO A 553 -28.38 -9.63 2.80
C PRO A 553 -28.71 -10.73 3.81
N GLU A 554 -29.67 -11.61 3.52
CA GLU A 554 -30.06 -12.72 4.39
C GLU A 554 -28.91 -13.72 4.58
N VAL A 555 -28.15 -14.02 3.52
CA VAL A 555 -26.98 -14.92 3.64
C VAL A 555 -25.89 -14.23 4.44
N ALA A 556 -25.64 -12.94 4.23
CA ALA A 556 -24.62 -12.20 4.99
C ALA A 556 -24.95 -12.18 6.49
N GLN A 557 -26.22 -11.99 6.85
CA GLN A 557 -26.69 -12.09 8.23
C GLN A 557 -26.53 -13.50 8.80
N ALA A 558 -26.94 -14.54 8.07
CA ALA A 558 -26.79 -15.93 8.49
C ALA A 558 -25.32 -16.31 8.68
N LEU A 559 -24.41 -15.80 7.84
CA LEU A 559 -22.97 -15.97 8.00
C LEU A 559 -22.48 -15.33 9.32
N ALA A 560 -22.87 -14.09 9.60
CA ALA A 560 -22.48 -13.39 10.82
C ALA A 560 -23.00 -14.10 12.09
N ALA A 561 -24.28 -14.49 12.09
CA ALA A 561 -24.88 -15.23 13.19
C ALA A 561 -24.20 -16.59 13.40
N GLY A 562 -24.00 -17.36 12.32
CA GLY A 562 -23.30 -18.64 12.38
C GLY A 562 -21.86 -18.51 12.87
N ALA A 563 -21.14 -17.43 12.50
CA ALA A 563 -19.80 -17.18 13.05
C ALA A 563 -19.82 -17.04 14.57
N ARG A 564 -20.80 -16.32 15.15
CA ARG A 564 -20.97 -16.18 16.61
C ARG A 564 -21.22 -17.52 17.27
N GLU A 565 -22.20 -18.25 16.76
CA GLU A 565 -22.66 -19.51 17.35
C GLU A 565 -21.59 -20.60 17.27
N ARG A 566 -20.98 -20.79 16.10
CA ARG A 566 -20.04 -21.87 15.84
C ARG A 566 -18.69 -21.66 16.51
N LEU A 567 -18.24 -20.42 16.64
CA LEU A 567 -16.93 -20.09 17.25
C LEU A 567 -17.04 -19.60 18.70
N GLY A 568 -18.26 -19.54 19.25
CA GLY A 568 -18.52 -19.05 20.60
C GLY A 568 -18.04 -17.62 20.80
N ALA A 569 -18.36 -16.74 19.86
CA ALA A 569 -17.99 -15.33 19.88
C ALA A 569 -19.20 -14.43 20.15
N ASP A 570 -18.98 -13.28 20.77
CA ASP A 570 -20.03 -12.32 21.07
C ASP A 570 -20.46 -11.52 19.84
N VAL A 571 -19.50 -11.22 18.95
CA VAL A 571 -19.69 -10.47 17.72
C VAL A 571 -19.26 -11.31 16.51
N GLY A 572 -20.09 -11.34 15.48
CA GLY A 572 -19.82 -12.06 14.23
C GLY A 572 -19.86 -11.12 13.03
N ILE A 573 -18.94 -11.32 12.10
CA ILE A 573 -18.87 -10.55 10.85
C ILE A 573 -19.10 -11.50 9.67
N GLY A 574 -20.15 -11.27 8.91
CA GLY A 574 -20.52 -12.04 7.72
C GLY A 574 -20.27 -11.26 6.44
N VAL A 575 -19.63 -11.90 5.45
CA VAL A 575 -19.31 -11.28 4.17
C VAL A 575 -19.71 -12.18 3.01
N SER A 576 -20.60 -11.70 2.13
CA SER A 576 -20.97 -12.38 0.89
C SER A 576 -21.03 -11.43 -0.30
N GLY A 577 -20.49 -11.81 -1.45
CA GLY A 577 -20.40 -10.91 -2.59
C GLY A 577 -19.82 -11.54 -3.86
N ILE A 578 -19.76 -10.74 -4.92
CA ILE A 578 -19.27 -11.15 -6.24
C ILE A 578 -18.00 -10.34 -6.54
N ALA A 579 -16.84 -10.92 -6.27
CA ALA A 579 -15.57 -10.23 -6.48
C ALA A 579 -15.14 -10.16 -7.96
N GLY A 580 -15.74 -10.94 -8.86
CA GLY A 580 -15.37 -10.94 -10.29
C GLY A 580 -14.14 -11.80 -10.63
N PRO A 581 -13.70 -11.78 -11.91
CA PRO A 581 -14.28 -10.99 -13.00
C PRO A 581 -15.61 -11.54 -13.56
N GLY A 582 -15.96 -12.79 -13.24
CA GLY A 582 -17.25 -13.40 -13.59
C GLY A 582 -18.21 -13.52 -12.39
N GLY A 583 -19.36 -14.15 -12.62
CA GLY A 583 -20.34 -14.47 -11.57
C GLY A 583 -21.34 -13.35 -11.25
N GLY A 584 -21.28 -12.23 -11.97
CA GLY A 584 -22.29 -11.16 -11.88
C GLY A 584 -23.49 -11.40 -12.80
N THR A 585 -24.62 -10.82 -12.43
CA THR A 585 -25.82 -10.65 -13.27
C THR A 585 -26.17 -9.16 -13.37
N PRO A 586 -27.08 -8.73 -14.27
CA PRO A 586 -27.55 -7.34 -14.29
C PRO A 586 -28.09 -6.85 -12.94
N GLU A 587 -28.75 -7.72 -12.18
CA GLU A 587 -29.35 -7.40 -10.87
C GLU A 587 -28.32 -7.44 -9.73
N LYS A 588 -27.32 -8.32 -9.83
CA LYS A 588 -26.22 -8.51 -8.88
C LYS A 588 -24.88 -8.46 -9.64
N PRO A 589 -24.40 -7.27 -10.01
CA PRO A 589 -23.20 -7.15 -10.83
C PRO A 589 -21.95 -7.58 -10.07
N VAL A 590 -20.86 -7.77 -10.81
CA VAL A 590 -19.52 -7.85 -10.21
C VAL A 590 -19.29 -6.58 -9.38
N GLY A 591 -18.81 -6.75 -8.15
CA GLY A 591 -18.69 -5.67 -7.17
C GLY A 591 -19.80 -5.65 -6.13
N ARG A 592 -20.94 -6.35 -6.35
CA ARG A 592 -22.02 -6.44 -5.36
C ARG A 592 -21.54 -7.22 -4.12
N VAL A 593 -21.58 -6.58 -2.96
CA VAL A 593 -21.21 -7.17 -1.67
C VAL A 593 -22.23 -6.82 -0.59
N TYR A 594 -22.64 -7.83 0.16
CA TYR A 594 -23.45 -7.74 1.36
C TYR A 594 -22.59 -8.06 2.58
N LEU A 595 -22.64 -7.17 3.56
CA LEU A 595 -21.93 -7.25 4.82
C LEU A 595 -22.93 -7.26 5.95
N HIS A 596 -22.64 -8.03 7.00
CA HIS A 596 -23.40 -7.98 8.24
C HIS A 596 -22.45 -8.10 9.44
N ALA A 597 -22.65 -7.26 10.44
CA ALA A 597 -22.03 -7.42 11.75
C ALA A 597 -23.15 -7.70 12.76
N GLU A 598 -23.08 -8.84 13.43
CA GLU A 598 -24.06 -9.29 14.41
C GLU A 598 -23.44 -9.20 15.81
N GLY A 599 -24.17 -8.65 16.77
CA GLY A 599 -23.77 -8.59 18.18
C GLY A 599 -24.82 -9.21 19.10
N PRO A 600 -24.65 -9.15 20.43
CA PRO A 600 -25.54 -9.83 21.38
C PRO A 600 -27.02 -9.41 21.33
N ARG A 601 -27.29 -8.14 20.99
CA ARG A 601 -28.64 -7.55 21.04
C ARG A 601 -29.04 -6.79 19.78
N SER A 602 -28.13 -6.65 18.82
CA SER A 602 -28.35 -5.87 17.61
C SER A 602 -27.35 -6.27 16.52
N GLY A 603 -27.73 -6.06 15.27
CA GLY A 603 -26.85 -6.19 14.12
C GLY A 603 -26.90 -4.97 13.21
N LEU A 604 -25.88 -4.81 12.36
CA LEU A 604 -25.81 -3.81 11.30
C LEU A 604 -25.54 -4.51 9.98
N ALA A 605 -26.28 -4.12 8.94
CA ALA A 605 -26.11 -4.61 7.58
C ALA A 605 -25.62 -3.48 6.66
N ARG A 606 -24.88 -3.85 5.61
CA ARG A 606 -24.48 -2.92 4.55
C ARG A 606 -24.45 -3.60 3.19
N GLU A 607 -25.04 -2.96 2.20
CA GLU A 607 -24.93 -3.30 0.78
C GLU A 607 -23.96 -2.33 0.10
N LEU A 608 -23.11 -2.86 -0.79
CA LEU A 608 -22.10 -2.11 -1.51
C LEU A 608 -22.03 -2.55 -2.98
N ASP A 609 -21.88 -1.56 -3.87
CA ASP A 609 -21.47 -1.76 -5.26
C ASP A 609 -20.03 -1.25 -5.42
N LEU A 610 -19.08 -2.18 -5.38
CA LEU A 610 -17.64 -1.88 -5.36
C LEU A 610 -17.06 -1.98 -6.78
N GLY A 611 -16.55 -0.86 -7.30
CA GLY A 611 -15.78 -0.87 -8.54
C GLY A 611 -14.37 -1.46 -8.37
N GLY A 612 -13.74 -1.79 -9.50
CA GLY A 612 -12.36 -2.27 -9.56
C GLY A 612 -12.26 -3.75 -9.93
N ASP A 613 -11.04 -4.27 -9.96
CA ASP A 613 -10.77 -5.67 -10.20
C ASP A 613 -11.09 -6.55 -8.97
N ARG A 614 -10.88 -7.86 -9.11
CA ARG A 614 -11.13 -8.82 -8.04
C ARG A 614 -10.36 -8.53 -6.75
N ALA A 615 -9.12 -8.06 -6.86
CA ALA A 615 -8.31 -7.75 -5.68
C ALA A 615 -8.84 -6.49 -4.98
N ALA A 616 -9.17 -5.46 -5.75
CA ALA A 616 -9.75 -4.21 -5.25
C ALA A 616 -11.11 -4.44 -4.56
N VAL A 617 -12.02 -5.21 -5.17
CA VAL A 617 -13.32 -5.53 -4.56
C VAL A 617 -13.14 -6.25 -3.22
N ARG A 618 -12.25 -7.25 -3.17
CA ARG A 618 -11.96 -7.99 -1.94
C ARG A 618 -11.37 -7.09 -0.85
N ALA A 619 -10.40 -6.25 -1.20
CA ALA A 619 -9.77 -5.33 -0.24
C ALA A 619 -10.79 -4.31 0.32
N ARG A 620 -11.60 -3.69 -0.56
CA ARG A 620 -12.63 -2.72 -0.17
C ARG A 620 -13.74 -3.35 0.68
N ALA A 621 -14.19 -4.56 0.33
CA ALA A 621 -15.15 -5.32 1.14
C ALA A 621 -14.60 -5.64 2.54
N THR A 622 -13.31 -5.99 2.61
CA THR A 622 -12.63 -6.27 3.88
C THR A 622 -12.59 -5.04 4.79
N ALA A 623 -12.14 -3.90 4.26
CA ALA A 623 -12.11 -2.64 5.02
C ALA A 623 -13.52 -2.23 5.47
N ALA A 624 -14.51 -2.33 4.58
CA ALA A 624 -15.89 -2.00 4.91
C ALA A 624 -16.50 -2.92 5.99
N ALA A 625 -16.16 -4.21 5.99
CA ALA A 625 -16.60 -5.15 7.02
C ALA A 625 -16.05 -4.78 8.40
N LEU A 626 -14.77 -4.37 8.47
CA LEU A 626 -14.14 -3.90 9.71
C LEU A 626 -14.76 -2.59 10.20
N HIS A 627 -15.05 -1.64 9.31
CA HIS A 627 -15.76 -0.41 9.68
C HIS A 627 -17.20 -0.67 10.15
N LEU A 628 -17.88 -1.67 9.56
CA LEU A 628 -19.21 -2.09 10.03
C LEU A 628 -19.15 -2.68 11.43
N ALA A 629 -18.15 -3.52 11.72
CA ALA A 629 -17.91 -4.06 13.05
C ALA A 629 -17.56 -2.96 14.07
N ARG A 630 -16.71 -2.00 13.69
CA ARG A 630 -16.38 -0.82 14.51
C ARG A 630 -17.63 -0.02 14.85
N ALA A 631 -18.48 0.24 13.87
CA ALA A 631 -19.74 0.96 14.08
C ALA A 631 -20.70 0.21 15.01
N LEU A 632 -20.79 -1.12 14.88
CA LEU A 632 -21.59 -1.95 15.80
C LEU A 632 -21.06 -1.87 17.23
N LEU A 633 -19.75 -2.03 17.44
CA LEU A 633 -19.13 -1.97 18.76
C LEU A 633 -19.32 -0.59 19.41
N ALA A 634 -19.21 0.49 18.62
CA ALA A 634 -19.52 1.84 19.09
C ALA A 634 -20.99 1.95 19.54
N GLN A 635 -21.94 1.44 18.76
CA GLN A 635 -23.36 1.43 19.16
C GLN A 635 -23.62 0.59 20.42
N ILE A 636 -22.92 -0.53 20.59
CA ILE A 636 -23.05 -1.36 21.80
C ILE A 636 -22.55 -0.60 23.02
N ARG A 637 -21.41 0.11 22.89
CA ARG A 637 -20.86 0.96 23.95
C ARG A 637 -21.83 2.08 24.32
N ASP A 638 -22.37 2.79 23.34
CA ASP A 638 -23.25 3.94 23.57
C ASP A 638 -24.63 3.56 24.13
N LYS A 639 -25.07 2.30 23.94
CA LYS A 639 -26.31 1.75 24.53
C LYS A 639 -26.08 1.00 25.85
N GLY A 640 -24.83 0.74 26.19
CA GLY A 640 -24.41 0.03 27.40
C GLY A 640 -23.91 0.95 28.52
N ALA A 641 -23.47 2.16 28.18
CA ALA A 641 -23.28 3.30 29.08
C ALA A 641 -24.63 3.95 29.41
#